data_AF-A0A830CMZ5-F1
#
_entry.id   AF-A0A830CMZ5-F1
#
_cell.length_a   1.000
_cell.length_b   1.000
_cell.length_c   1.000
_cell.angle_alpha   90.00
_cell.angle_beta   90.00
_cell.angle_gamma   90.00
#
_symmetry.space_group_name_H-M   'P 1'
#
loop_
_entity.id
_entity.type
_entity.pdbx_description
1 polymer ?
#
loop_
_entity_poly.entity_id
_entity_poly.type
_entity_poly.pdbx_seq_one_letter_code
_entity_poly.pdbx_strand_id
1 'polypeptide(L)'
;MELSPRHESPSGSKALFSFYSKYIFNRLRSFFPISVSPADVFLSRIRNFYGTSKRRRRKTCLPLPLPSAATTASLDQSSAYESTITEPSFFIFFPIFLPVRITSEACKISDVLEDIIEHALQNLHSIQKNLGFWQSRAEGSSAQKAYFMICERGPSAFISGTLQLIRDSLADGSSVQKLYFSASSHISERISVLTSLRYSMATFLAKVYMEVDRFGEDLVKDPKNSLPSLLVAINDLFLSLEASIGHFHANRQSGSSVDGSYSLPLMFAKLPEVNQGDSQWTDCEITDAINLIYENLRRLDSYLSVLVFKHRKPRKVTLHWMRYSCGVFGITVGSLWLLRHSRLMGSSDIDNWIREAKDSTISFWNDHVEQPVLAIRDELFETFRKRQKGVMEREEVQLTADSLHRMLLTFSEQTVGKKIPANTSDQEMLEIVMARYEKEISHPIQGLMGGELVRGLLIQVQKLKLDIEEAMLELDQILRANEINFAILAALPAFFLSLVLAMLVRAWFKQASSCLSTFLDTRAEGRGRVARVQRRLLVVEIERAIMQFQICKDQGLENDAQCMYGLALCFLDSLYCVVENHAKATGEWICLRQDIVDLAKPGLETQQKLSIASRLVRVYDCLLPSADPKVAESICEAAKKWGFFQIINHGVPIEVLENVKRASHDFFELPAEERRKYLKENCSTETVMLKTSFNPLAEKVLEWKDYLVHFVGPENDEGFKLWPSVSRDPVLEYIIRIKPVIRTLLKVLLNGINVKQQLDEARESALMGSLVTSLLYYPKCPNPDLAAGVGPHSDISSITVLLQDDVGGLYVRVSETDRWVHVAPTEGSLVVNIGDVLQIMSNDRYKSVEHRVFVSGSKNRVSVPVFVNPSSDVVIGPLPEVMEDGEKPKYKRVVYSDYFNYFFSKGHDGKLTIDYARI
;
A
#
# COMPACT_ATOMS: atom_id res chain seq x y z
N MET A 1 -31.11 0.74 0.35
CA MET A 1 -30.91 0.26 1.72
C MET A 1 -30.49 -1.20 1.63
N GLU A 2 -29.36 -1.65 2.18
CA GLU A 2 -28.30 -0.94 2.91
C GLU A 2 -26.90 -1.44 2.51
N LEU A 3 -25.90 -0.57 2.63
CA LEU A 3 -24.49 -0.94 2.53
C LEU A 3 -24.00 -1.51 3.87
N SER A 4 -23.06 -2.45 3.83
CA SER A 4 -22.23 -2.79 4.98
C SER A 4 -20.74 -2.71 4.60
N PRO A 5 -19.83 -2.29 5.50
CA PRO A 5 -18.63 -1.57 5.09
C PRO A 5 -17.36 -2.44 4.95
N ARG A 6 -16.37 -1.87 4.25
CA ARG A 6 -14.98 -2.34 4.28
C ARG A 6 -14.39 -2.19 5.69
N HIS A 7 -13.78 -3.25 6.19
CA HIS A 7 -12.84 -3.13 7.32
C HIS A 7 -11.43 -2.84 6.80
N GLU A 8 -10.99 -1.59 6.92
CA GLU A 8 -9.56 -1.25 6.93
C GLU A 8 -9.01 -1.52 8.33
N SER A 9 -7.87 -2.21 8.42
CA SER A 9 -7.15 -2.44 9.68
C SER A 9 -5.91 -1.53 9.77
N PRO A 10 -5.69 -0.83 10.90
CA PRO A 10 -4.47 -0.06 11.11
C PRO A 10 -3.39 -0.94 11.74
N SER A 11 -2.51 -1.53 10.92
CA SER A 11 -1.40 -2.39 11.39
C SER A 11 0.02 -1.88 11.04
N GLY A 12 0.12 -0.67 10.48
CA GLY A 12 1.39 -0.08 10.02
C GLY A 12 2.47 0.10 11.10
N SER A 13 2.09 0.14 12.39
CA SER A 13 3.04 0.23 13.51
C SER A 13 3.52 -1.11 14.07
N LYS A 14 3.19 -2.25 13.45
CA LYS A 14 3.74 -3.58 13.82
C LYS A 14 4.66 -4.18 12.75
N ALA A 15 4.75 -3.55 11.58
CA ALA A 15 5.53 -4.06 10.46
C ALA A 15 7.02 -3.60 10.50
N LEU A 16 7.24 -2.34 10.90
CA LEU A 16 8.56 -1.73 11.16
C LEU A 16 9.45 -2.60 12.08
N PHE A 17 8.88 -3.04 13.19
CA PHE A 17 9.52 -3.91 14.19
C PHE A 17 9.99 -5.25 13.61
N SER A 18 9.30 -5.79 12.60
CA SER A 18 9.52 -7.15 12.09
C SER A 18 10.78 -7.34 11.22
N PHE A 19 11.65 -6.34 11.05
CA PHE A 19 12.85 -6.50 10.22
C PHE A 19 14.07 -7.00 11.00
N TYR A 20 14.66 -6.14 11.82
CA TYR A 20 15.88 -6.43 12.58
C TYR A 20 15.62 -7.39 13.72
N SER A 21 14.50 -7.23 14.42
CA SER A 21 13.93 -8.24 15.31
C SER A 21 14.03 -9.61 14.65
N LYS A 22 13.64 -9.73 13.38
CA LYS A 22 13.55 -11.00 12.65
C LYS A 22 14.81 -11.40 11.86
N TYR A 23 15.91 -10.64 11.96
CA TYR A 23 17.27 -11.13 11.64
C TYR A 23 17.92 -11.69 12.90
N ILE A 24 17.89 -10.93 14.00
CA ILE A 24 18.38 -11.35 15.32
C ILE A 24 17.60 -12.59 15.78
N PHE A 25 16.27 -12.54 15.72
CA PHE A 25 15.36 -13.65 15.99
C PHE A 25 15.43 -14.74 14.91
N ASN A 26 15.74 -14.50 13.63
CA ASN A 26 15.99 -15.63 12.71
C ASN A 26 17.33 -16.31 13.00
N ARG A 27 18.35 -15.59 13.48
CA ARG A 27 19.63 -16.17 13.92
C ARG A 27 19.39 -16.98 15.20
N LEU A 28 18.83 -16.38 16.26
CA LEU A 28 18.42 -17.07 17.49
C LEU A 28 17.47 -18.26 17.24
N ARG A 29 16.48 -18.12 16.35
CA ARG A 29 15.51 -19.20 15.97
C ARG A 29 16.11 -20.25 15.02
N SER A 30 17.15 -19.94 14.26
CA SER A 30 17.89 -20.97 13.51
C SER A 30 18.67 -21.91 14.44
N PHE A 31 18.93 -21.47 15.68
CA PHE A 31 19.53 -22.27 16.73
C PHE A 31 18.52 -22.94 17.69
N PHE A 32 17.22 -22.65 17.58
CA PHE A 32 16.15 -23.29 18.39
C PHE A 32 14.93 -23.70 17.55
N PRO A 33 14.71 -24.99 17.27
CA PRO A 33 13.56 -25.46 16.51
C PRO A 33 12.25 -25.33 17.31
N ILE A 34 11.20 -24.80 16.67
CA ILE A 34 9.84 -24.67 17.25
C ILE A 34 8.80 -25.13 16.23
N SER A 35 7.95 -26.07 16.62
CA SER A 35 6.66 -26.38 15.97
C SER A 35 5.55 -25.45 16.49
N VAL A 36 4.53 -25.18 15.67
CA VAL A 36 3.63 -24.03 15.85
C VAL A 36 2.18 -24.44 16.20
N SER A 37 1.62 -23.79 17.24
CA SER A 37 0.18 -23.66 17.58
C SER A 37 -0.56 -24.91 18.12
N PRO A 38 -1.72 -24.75 18.82
CA PRO A 38 -2.48 -23.51 19.08
C PRO A 38 -2.95 -23.25 20.53
N ALA A 39 -3.14 -21.97 20.92
CA ALA A 39 -4.12 -21.55 21.94
C ALA A 39 -4.27 -20.01 22.05
N ASP A 40 -5.36 -19.45 21.50
CA ASP A 40 -5.84 -18.09 21.79
C ASP A 40 -6.48 -17.98 23.20
N VAL A 41 -5.73 -18.20 24.29
CA VAL A 41 -6.28 -18.12 25.66
C VAL A 41 -5.33 -17.47 26.70
N PHE A 42 -4.80 -16.27 26.43
CA PHE A 42 -4.31 -15.42 27.55
C PHE A 42 -4.46 -13.88 27.37
N LEU A 43 -5.03 -13.40 26.27
CA LEU A 43 -5.37 -11.97 26.10
C LEU A 43 -6.72 -11.57 26.73
N SER A 44 -7.05 -12.14 27.90
CA SER A 44 -8.33 -11.88 28.61
C SER A 44 -8.19 -11.35 30.05
N ARG A 45 -6.97 -11.22 30.59
CA ARG A 45 -6.72 -10.59 31.90
C ARG A 45 -5.53 -9.64 31.87
N ILE A 46 -5.61 -8.60 32.70
CA ILE A 46 -4.61 -7.53 32.87
C ILE A 46 -4.56 -6.51 31.71
N ARG A 47 -5.70 -5.86 31.47
CA ARG A 47 -5.74 -4.42 31.13
C ARG A 47 -6.48 -3.68 32.22
N ASN A 48 -5.75 -2.90 33.03
CA ASN A 48 -6.15 -1.65 33.69
C ASN A 48 -5.26 -1.36 34.91
N PHE A 49 -4.45 -0.30 34.84
CA PHE A 49 -4.46 0.77 35.86
C PHE A 49 -3.86 2.06 35.27
N TYR A 50 -4.34 3.21 35.76
CA TYR A 50 -4.16 4.58 35.23
C TYR A 50 -4.84 4.84 33.85
N GLY A 51 -5.81 5.75 33.69
CA GLY A 51 -6.39 6.68 34.66
C GLY A 51 -7.90 6.92 34.50
N THR A 52 -8.55 6.97 35.65
CA THR A 52 -9.92 7.43 36.00
C THR A 52 -10.65 8.40 35.05
N SER A 53 -11.91 8.08 34.73
CA SER A 53 -13.04 8.97 35.09
C SER A 53 -14.37 8.21 35.29
N LYS A 54 -15.31 8.86 35.97
CA LYS A 54 -16.40 8.31 36.83
C LYS A 54 -17.47 7.41 36.17
N ARG A 55 -17.96 6.45 36.98
CA ARG A 55 -19.07 5.49 36.74
C ARG A 55 -20.46 6.13 36.55
N ARG A 56 -21.37 5.40 35.88
CA ARG A 56 -22.72 5.10 36.44
C ARG A 56 -23.14 3.65 36.14
N ARG A 57 -23.88 3.02 37.05
CA ARG A 57 -24.32 1.59 37.07
C ARG A 57 -25.80 1.45 36.72
N ARG A 58 -26.19 0.29 36.16
CA ARG A 58 -27.35 -0.58 36.53
C ARG A 58 -27.16 -1.94 35.80
N LYS A 59 -27.01 -3.07 36.49
CA LYS A 59 -28.04 -3.98 37.07
C LYS A 59 -28.96 -4.59 35.98
N THR A 60 -28.74 -5.83 35.51
CA THR A 60 -29.03 -7.17 36.11
C THR A 60 -30.51 -7.57 36.12
N CYS A 61 -30.87 -8.64 35.40
CA CYS A 61 -31.97 -9.56 35.70
C CYS A 61 -31.54 -11.02 35.39
N LEU A 62 -32.17 -11.98 36.07
CA LEU A 62 -31.95 -13.45 36.06
C LEU A 62 -33.28 -14.14 35.56
N PRO A 63 -33.57 -15.45 35.74
CA PRO A 63 -33.39 -16.46 34.66
C PRO A 63 -34.55 -17.51 34.52
N LEU A 64 -34.29 -18.64 33.84
CA LEU A 64 -34.97 -19.97 33.95
C LEU A 64 -36.42 -20.11 33.39
N PRO A 65 -37.00 -21.35 33.23
CA PRO A 65 -36.47 -22.73 33.42
C PRO A 65 -36.72 -23.74 32.24
N LEU A 66 -36.22 -24.98 32.42
CA LEU A 66 -36.51 -26.23 31.67
C LEU A 66 -37.67 -27.05 32.27
N PRO A 67 -38.25 -28.02 31.53
CA PRO A 67 -38.29 -29.46 31.94
C PRO A 67 -38.30 -30.50 30.76
N SER A 68 -38.29 -31.84 30.92
CA SER A 68 -37.46 -32.75 31.74
C SER A 68 -37.71 -34.27 31.46
N ALA A 69 -36.69 -35.03 31.01
CA ALA A 69 -36.60 -36.53 30.96
C ALA A 69 -37.61 -37.29 30.02
N ALA A 70 -37.42 -38.56 29.58
CA ALA A 70 -36.51 -39.66 30.00
C ALA A 70 -36.28 -40.79 28.94
N THR A 71 -35.27 -41.65 29.20
CA THR A 71 -35.15 -43.12 28.91
C THR A 71 -34.65 -43.75 27.58
N THR A 72 -33.75 -44.74 27.78
CA THR A 72 -33.47 -46.01 27.04
C THR A 72 -32.87 -46.06 25.62
N ALA A 73 -31.53 -46.28 25.60
CA ALA A 73 -30.84 -47.52 25.19
C ALA A 73 -30.79 -48.06 23.73
N SER A 74 -29.62 -48.65 23.46
CA SER A 74 -29.22 -49.59 22.39
C SER A 74 -28.76 -49.04 21.03
N LEU A 75 -27.64 -49.64 20.59
CA LEU A 75 -26.97 -49.47 19.32
C LEU A 75 -27.88 -49.84 18.15
N ASP A 76 -27.89 -49.06 17.05
CA ASP A 76 -27.00 -49.40 15.93
C ASP A 76 -26.83 -48.23 14.93
N GLN A 77 -25.99 -48.47 13.94
CA GLN A 77 -25.43 -47.57 12.92
C GLN A 77 -26.39 -46.59 12.19
N SER A 78 -25.82 -45.41 11.87
CA SER A 78 -25.95 -44.62 10.62
C SER A 78 -26.60 -43.22 10.66
N SER A 79 -25.94 -42.31 9.93
CA SER A 79 -26.36 -40.97 9.49
C SER A 79 -26.57 -39.85 10.54
N ALA A 80 -25.70 -38.83 10.48
CA ALA A 80 -26.10 -37.42 10.44
C ALA A 80 -24.92 -36.51 10.06
N TYR A 81 -25.13 -35.68 9.03
CA TYR A 81 -24.62 -34.32 8.83
C TYR A 81 -23.37 -33.89 9.62
N GLU A 82 -22.23 -33.83 8.91
CA GLU A 82 -21.11 -32.97 9.30
C GLU A 82 -20.97 -31.80 8.31
N SER A 83 -20.74 -30.61 8.84
CA SER A 83 -20.71 -29.35 8.10
C SER A 83 -19.37 -29.10 7.42
N THR A 84 -19.40 -28.84 6.12
CA THR A 84 -18.47 -27.98 5.35
C THR A 84 -17.12 -27.63 6.01
N ILE A 85 -16.06 -28.39 5.71
CA ILE A 85 -14.68 -27.87 5.69
C ILE A 85 -13.99 -28.37 4.41
N THR A 86 -13.25 -27.46 3.77
CA THR A 86 -12.48 -27.68 2.54
C THR A 86 -11.16 -28.41 2.79
N GLU A 87 -10.85 -29.40 1.96
CA GLU A 87 -9.47 -29.84 1.68
C GLU A 87 -9.00 -29.22 0.33
N PRO A 88 -7.69 -29.02 0.10
CA PRO A 88 -6.85 -30.16 -0.28
C PRO A 88 -5.43 -30.23 0.34
N SER A 89 -5.11 -31.42 0.84
CA SER A 89 -3.99 -32.26 0.39
C SER A 89 -2.51 -31.84 0.56
N PHE A 90 -1.87 -32.45 1.58
CA PHE A 90 -0.57 -33.18 1.61
C PHE A 90 0.68 -32.74 0.80
N PHE A 91 1.96 -32.95 1.20
CA PHE A 91 2.70 -33.14 2.49
C PHE A 91 4.14 -33.60 2.14
N ILE A 92 5.23 -32.94 2.59
CA ILE A 92 6.61 -33.54 2.60
C ILE A 92 7.42 -33.10 3.86
N PHE A 93 7.51 -34.04 4.82
CA PHE A 93 8.55 -34.32 5.84
C PHE A 93 9.06 -33.28 6.88
N PHE A 94 8.70 -33.56 8.14
CA PHE A 94 9.55 -33.57 9.36
C PHE A 94 9.91 -35.06 9.66
N PRO A 95 10.83 -35.48 10.58
CA PRO A 95 10.50 -35.53 12.03
C PRO A 95 11.65 -35.65 13.10
N ILE A 96 11.23 -35.67 14.40
CA ILE A 96 11.86 -36.21 15.65
C ILE A 96 13.11 -35.54 16.30
N PHE A 97 12.92 -34.77 17.39
CA PHE A 97 13.14 -35.20 18.80
C PHE A 97 12.76 -34.07 19.82
N LEU A 98 12.26 -34.47 21.00
CA LEU A 98 11.93 -33.64 22.19
C LEU A 98 13.20 -33.41 23.07
N PRO A 99 13.17 -32.69 24.23
CA PRO A 99 12.55 -31.40 24.56
C PRO A 99 13.49 -30.47 25.40
N VAL A 100 13.44 -29.14 25.26
CA VAL A 100 14.07 -28.23 26.26
C VAL A 100 13.18 -27.01 26.54
N ARG A 101 13.04 -26.66 27.83
CA ARG A 101 12.35 -25.44 28.30
C ARG A 101 13.27 -24.23 28.08
N ILE A 102 12.84 -23.25 27.30
CA ILE A 102 13.50 -21.93 27.22
C ILE A 102 13.11 -21.10 28.46
N THR A 103 14.08 -20.39 29.05
CA THR A 103 13.87 -19.58 30.27
C THR A 103 13.26 -18.21 29.97
N SER A 104 12.59 -17.65 30.99
CA SER A 104 11.87 -16.37 30.96
C SER A 104 12.76 -15.16 30.61
N GLU A 105 14.05 -15.18 30.98
CA GLU A 105 14.94 -14.03 30.78
C GLU A 105 15.23 -13.75 29.30
N ALA A 106 15.58 -14.77 28.50
CA ALA A 106 16.05 -14.60 27.11
C ALA A 106 15.10 -13.76 26.24
N CYS A 107 13.78 -13.88 26.48
CA CYS A 107 12.77 -13.09 25.79
C CYS A 107 12.86 -11.60 26.13
N LYS A 108 12.98 -11.25 27.42
CA LYS A 108 13.04 -9.85 27.90
C LYS A 108 14.22 -9.08 27.32
N ILE A 109 15.34 -9.76 27.06
CA ILE A 109 16.56 -9.13 26.54
C ILE A 109 16.43 -8.88 25.04
N SER A 110 15.77 -9.78 24.31
CA SER A 110 15.41 -9.53 22.91
C SER A 110 14.56 -8.27 22.79
N ASP A 111 13.59 -8.08 23.69
CA ASP A 111 12.74 -6.89 23.73
C ASP A 111 13.58 -5.62 23.98
N VAL A 112 14.51 -5.65 24.95
CA VAL A 112 15.42 -4.53 25.27
C VAL A 112 16.33 -4.16 24.09
N LEU A 113 16.91 -5.15 23.41
CA LEU A 113 17.76 -4.92 22.24
C LEU A 113 16.97 -4.35 21.06
N GLU A 114 15.74 -4.83 20.85
CA GLU A 114 14.83 -4.32 19.84
C GLU A 114 14.47 -2.85 20.13
N ASP A 115 14.13 -2.52 21.38
CA ASP A 115 13.84 -1.15 21.80
C ASP A 115 15.05 -0.20 21.58
N ILE A 116 16.27 -0.60 21.94
CA ILE A 116 17.48 0.22 21.71
C ILE A 116 17.69 0.50 20.22
N ILE A 117 17.61 -0.54 19.38
CA ILE A 117 17.80 -0.43 17.93
C ILE A 117 16.69 0.44 17.32
N GLU A 118 15.44 0.26 17.74
CA GLU A 118 14.30 1.04 17.24
C GLU A 118 14.47 2.53 17.58
N HIS A 119 14.71 2.87 18.85
CA HIS A 119 14.87 4.27 19.27
C HIS A 119 16.10 4.91 18.62
N ALA A 120 17.21 4.17 18.46
CA ALA A 120 18.38 4.65 17.72
C ALA A 120 18.05 4.94 16.23
N LEU A 121 17.35 4.02 15.55
CA LEU A 121 16.91 4.21 14.16
C LEU A 121 15.91 5.37 14.03
N GLN A 122 14.87 5.46 14.87
CA GLN A 122 13.89 6.55 14.83
C GLN A 122 14.56 7.92 14.98
N ASN A 123 15.48 8.05 15.94
CA ASN A 123 16.24 9.28 16.16
C ASN A 123 17.16 9.59 14.97
N LEU A 124 17.87 8.60 14.43
CA LEU A 124 18.77 8.77 13.29
C LEU A 124 18.02 9.22 12.02
N HIS A 125 16.87 8.61 11.72
CA HIS A 125 15.95 9.05 10.66
C HIS A 125 15.46 10.48 10.88
N SER A 126 15.10 10.85 12.12
CA SER A 126 14.69 12.21 12.47
C SER A 126 15.82 13.22 12.23
N ILE A 127 17.05 12.93 12.68
CA ILE A 127 18.23 13.76 12.45
C ILE A 127 18.49 13.91 10.95
N GLN A 128 18.54 12.81 10.20
CA GLN A 128 18.83 12.79 8.76
C GLN A 128 17.79 13.55 7.93
N LYS A 129 16.50 13.41 8.28
CA LYS A 129 15.37 14.12 7.64
C LYS A 129 15.39 15.63 7.87
N ASN A 130 16.04 16.08 8.95
CA ASN A 130 16.30 17.49 9.20
C ASN A 130 17.61 17.95 8.54
N LEU A 131 18.68 17.15 8.60
CA LEU A 131 19.98 17.44 7.99
C LEU A 131 19.87 17.65 6.48
N GLY A 132 19.22 16.74 5.75
CA GLY A 132 19.04 16.84 4.30
C GLY A 132 18.23 18.08 3.86
N PHE A 133 17.31 18.56 4.69
CA PHE A 133 16.63 19.84 4.44
C PHE A 133 17.61 21.01 4.54
N TRP A 134 18.46 21.05 5.57
CA TRP A 134 19.41 22.14 5.74
C TRP A 134 20.53 22.10 4.69
N GLN A 135 21.03 20.92 4.31
CA GLN A 135 21.99 20.73 3.21
C GLN A 135 21.43 21.27 1.89
N SER A 136 20.20 20.90 1.52
CA SER A 136 19.51 21.44 0.34
C SER A 136 19.35 22.98 0.39
N ARG A 137 19.26 23.59 1.58
CA ARG A 137 19.28 25.06 1.72
C ARG A 137 20.68 25.67 1.73
N ALA A 138 21.72 24.91 2.01
CA ALA A 138 23.11 25.35 1.90
C ALA A 138 23.59 25.38 0.44
N GLU A 139 23.08 24.51 -0.43
CA GLU A 139 23.32 24.52 -1.88
C GLU A 139 22.68 25.75 -2.58
N GLY A 140 21.65 26.34 -1.97
CA GLY A 140 20.95 27.50 -2.51
C GLY A 140 21.80 28.78 -2.57
N SER A 141 21.42 29.70 -3.46
CA SER A 141 22.08 31.00 -3.61
C SER A 141 21.91 31.89 -2.36
N SER A 142 22.79 32.88 -2.18
CA SER A 142 22.70 33.83 -1.06
C SER A 142 21.33 34.52 -0.97
N ALA A 143 20.71 34.83 -2.12
CA ALA A 143 19.36 35.36 -2.21
C ALA A 143 18.29 34.36 -1.73
N GLN A 144 18.41 33.07 -2.05
CA GLN A 144 17.50 32.03 -1.56
C GLN A 144 17.64 31.81 -0.05
N LYS A 145 18.87 31.89 0.49
CA LYS A 145 19.16 31.81 1.93
C LYS A 145 18.58 33.01 2.69
N ALA A 146 18.72 34.22 2.14
CA ALA A 146 18.07 35.43 2.64
C ALA A 146 16.55 35.33 2.63
N TYR A 147 15.96 34.91 1.51
CA TYR A 147 14.53 34.70 1.37
C TYR A 147 14.00 33.67 2.38
N PHE A 148 14.72 32.58 2.62
CA PHE A 148 14.37 31.63 3.68
C PHE A 148 14.35 32.30 5.07
N MET A 149 15.38 33.07 5.40
CA MET A 149 15.52 33.72 6.72
C MET A 149 14.42 34.73 7.02
N ILE A 150 13.97 35.48 6.01
CA ILE A 150 12.93 36.49 6.15
C ILE A 150 11.54 35.84 6.00
N CYS A 151 11.32 35.10 4.90
CA CYS A 151 9.99 34.75 4.44
C CYS A 151 9.50 33.36 4.87
N GLU A 152 10.37 32.37 5.12
CA GLU A 152 9.97 30.97 5.29
C GLU A 152 10.14 30.43 6.73
N ARG A 153 10.60 31.28 7.66
CA ARG A 153 10.67 30.99 9.11
C ARG A 153 9.37 31.32 9.86
N GLY A 154 8.36 31.87 9.18
CA GLY A 154 7.04 32.21 9.72
C GLY A 154 6.87 33.69 10.12
N PRO A 155 5.66 34.13 10.49
CA PRO A 155 5.30 35.55 10.62
C PRO A 155 6.12 36.32 11.67
N SER A 156 6.44 35.71 12.82
CA SER A 156 7.26 36.35 13.86
C SER A 156 8.72 36.58 13.41
N ALA A 157 9.30 35.61 12.68
CA ALA A 157 10.62 35.74 12.08
C ALA A 157 10.64 36.74 10.92
N PHE A 158 9.55 36.84 10.15
CA PHE A 158 9.38 37.84 9.11
C PHE A 158 9.33 39.26 9.67
N ILE A 159 8.53 39.51 10.71
CA ILE A 159 8.44 40.83 11.36
C ILE A 159 9.79 41.22 11.96
N SER A 160 10.41 40.34 12.75
CA SER A 160 11.72 40.63 13.38
C SER A 160 12.84 40.83 12.36
N GLY A 161 12.94 39.97 11.33
CA GLY A 161 13.92 40.10 10.26
C GLY A 161 13.74 41.36 9.41
N THR A 162 12.49 41.77 9.17
CA THR A 162 12.18 43.02 8.44
C THR A 162 12.53 44.25 9.28
N LEU A 163 12.18 44.26 10.57
CA LEU A 163 12.56 45.34 11.50
C LEU A 163 14.08 45.45 11.64
N GLN A 164 14.80 44.32 11.67
CA GLN A 164 16.26 44.30 11.70
C GLN A 164 16.86 44.84 10.41
N LEU A 165 16.36 44.45 9.23
CA LEU A 165 16.79 45.02 7.95
C LEU A 165 16.57 46.53 7.87
N ILE A 166 15.44 47.04 8.37
CA ILE A 166 15.16 48.48 8.41
C ILE A 166 16.15 49.19 9.35
N ARG A 167 16.38 48.66 10.56
CA ARG A 167 17.35 49.22 11.52
C ARG A 167 18.77 49.21 10.97
N ASP A 168 19.21 48.11 10.38
CA ASP A 168 20.57 47.97 9.86
C ASP A 168 20.81 48.86 8.63
N SER A 169 19.79 49.05 7.78
CA SER A 169 19.87 49.96 6.62
C SER A 169 19.90 51.44 6.99
N LEU A 170 19.45 51.80 8.21
CA LEU A 170 19.58 53.14 8.78
C LEU A 170 20.94 53.38 9.46
N ALA A 171 21.70 52.30 9.74
CA ALA A 171 22.96 52.35 10.49
C ALA A 171 24.22 52.17 9.62
N ASP A 172 24.13 51.44 8.51
CA ASP A 172 25.24 51.22 7.56
C ASP A 172 24.72 50.82 6.18
N GLY A 173 25.35 51.30 5.11
CA GLY A 173 24.96 51.03 3.71
C GLY A 173 25.11 49.58 3.21
N SER A 174 25.37 48.59 4.08
CA SER A 174 25.57 47.17 3.72
C SER A 174 24.75 46.20 4.59
N SER A 175 23.47 46.51 4.80
CA SER A 175 22.52 45.64 5.52
C SER A 175 22.32 44.26 4.84
N VAL A 176 22.37 44.20 3.51
CA VAL A 176 22.15 42.98 2.72
C VAL A 176 23.28 41.96 2.88
N GLN A 177 24.55 42.40 2.94
CA GLN A 177 25.68 41.48 3.15
C GLN A 177 25.67 40.88 4.57
N LYS A 178 25.35 41.71 5.59
CA LYS A 178 25.17 41.25 6.98
C LYS A 178 24.08 40.16 7.06
N LEU A 179 22.97 40.32 6.32
CA LEU A 179 21.91 39.32 6.23
C LEU A 179 22.35 38.03 5.50
N TYR A 180 23.10 38.10 4.40
CA TYR A 180 23.64 36.91 3.73
C TYR A 180 24.59 36.10 4.61
N PHE A 181 25.46 36.78 5.37
CA PHE A 181 26.36 36.14 6.33
C PHE A 181 25.57 35.47 7.47
N SER A 182 24.61 36.19 8.07
CA SER A 182 23.71 35.66 9.11
C SER A 182 22.91 34.45 8.63
N ALA A 183 22.35 34.50 7.41
CA ALA A 183 21.61 33.39 6.81
C ALA A 183 22.48 32.14 6.60
N SER A 184 23.70 32.33 6.09
CA SER A 184 24.64 31.25 5.84
C SER A 184 25.16 30.64 7.15
N SER A 185 25.48 31.48 8.14
CA SER A 185 25.87 31.06 9.49
C SER A 185 24.76 30.25 10.17
N HIS A 186 23.51 30.74 10.14
CA HIS A 186 22.36 30.05 10.72
C HIS A 186 22.10 28.66 10.11
N ILE A 187 22.30 28.49 8.79
CA ILE A 187 22.18 27.20 8.11
C ILE A 187 23.37 26.30 8.44
N SER A 188 24.60 26.83 8.37
CA SER A 188 25.84 26.10 8.68
C SER A 188 25.84 25.57 10.12
N GLU A 189 25.38 26.37 11.08
CA GLU A 189 25.21 25.98 12.48
C GLU A 189 24.36 24.70 12.59
N ARG A 190 23.22 24.65 11.88
CA ARG A 190 22.28 23.53 11.91
C ARG A 190 22.83 22.28 11.23
N ILE A 191 23.54 22.44 10.12
CA ILE A 191 24.25 21.34 9.46
C ILE A 191 25.32 20.78 10.38
N SER A 192 26.12 21.63 11.04
CA SER A 192 27.14 21.23 12.00
C SER A 192 26.56 20.39 13.14
N VAL A 193 25.53 20.87 13.86
CA VAL A 193 24.91 20.10 14.96
C VAL A 193 24.35 18.77 14.46
N LEU A 194 23.54 18.79 13.40
CA LEU A 194 22.86 17.60 12.91
C LEU A 194 23.84 16.58 12.29
N THR A 195 24.96 17.03 11.72
CA THR A 195 26.01 16.14 11.22
C THR A 195 26.74 15.45 12.36
N SER A 196 27.08 16.18 13.43
CA SER A 196 27.72 15.60 14.62
C SER A 196 26.79 14.62 15.35
N LEU A 197 25.51 14.97 15.52
CA LEU A 197 24.52 14.04 16.11
C LEU A 197 24.32 12.79 15.24
N ARG A 198 24.26 12.95 13.91
CA ARG A 198 24.18 11.82 12.98
C ARG A 198 25.40 10.90 13.11
N TYR A 199 26.59 11.47 13.24
CA TYR A 199 27.83 10.72 13.42
C TYR A 199 27.82 9.91 14.73
N SER A 200 27.57 10.57 15.86
CA SER A 200 27.52 9.88 17.17
C SER A 200 26.44 8.80 17.21
N MET A 201 25.23 9.07 16.67
CA MET A 201 24.15 8.09 16.66
C MET A 201 24.36 6.93 15.69
N ALA A 202 24.90 7.17 14.48
CA ALA A 202 25.23 6.10 13.55
C ALA A 202 26.35 5.20 14.12
N THR A 203 27.36 5.80 14.75
CA THR A 203 28.44 5.06 15.43
C THR A 203 27.88 4.22 16.58
N PHE A 204 26.98 4.76 17.41
CA PHE A 204 26.33 4.01 18.48
C PHE A 204 25.51 2.82 17.93
N LEU A 205 24.66 3.05 16.92
CA LEU A 205 23.87 2.00 16.28
C LEU A 205 24.76 0.88 15.70
N ALA A 206 25.85 1.24 15.03
CA ALA A 206 26.82 0.29 14.49
C ALA A 206 27.49 -0.55 15.59
N LYS A 207 27.97 0.09 16.66
CA LYS A 207 28.58 -0.61 17.79
C LYS A 207 27.60 -1.56 18.46
N VAL A 208 26.36 -1.12 18.76
CA VAL A 208 25.31 -1.99 19.32
C VAL A 208 25.07 -3.20 18.41
N TYR A 209 24.95 -2.99 17.10
CA TYR A 209 24.73 -4.07 16.14
C TYR A 209 25.91 -5.05 16.09
N MET A 210 27.15 -4.57 16.14
CA MET A 210 28.35 -5.40 16.14
C MET A 210 28.56 -6.18 17.44
N GLU A 211 28.24 -5.59 18.60
CA GLU A 211 28.27 -6.27 19.90
C GLU A 211 27.21 -7.40 19.95
N VAL A 212 26.00 -7.13 19.47
CA VAL A 212 24.92 -8.14 19.35
C VAL A 212 25.30 -9.25 18.36
N ASP A 213 25.97 -8.93 17.25
CA ASP A 213 26.46 -9.95 16.31
C ASP A 213 27.55 -10.84 16.94
N ARG A 214 28.51 -10.22 17.66
CA ARG A 214 29.62 -10.91 18.34
C ARG A 214 29.13 -11.85 19.43
N PHE A 215 28.33 -11.35 20.37
CA PHE A 215 27.81 -12.17 21.46
C PHE A 215 26.69 -13.12 21.01
N GLY A 216 26.12 -12.95 19.81
CA GLY A 216 24.96 -13.70 19.33
C GLY A 216 25.16 -15.22 19.25
N GLU A 217 26.39 -15.69 19.03
CA GLU A 217 26.69 -17.13 19.08
C GLU A 217 26.89 -17.65 20.51
N ASP A 218 27.43 -16.82 21.40
CA ASP A 218 27.78 -17.25 22.76
C ASP A 218 26.56 -17.15 23.69
N LEU A 219 25.63 -16.22 23.44
CA LEU A 219 24.29 -16.19 24.04
C LEU A 219 23.45 -17.43 23.74
N VAL A 220 23.71 -18.11 22.62
CA VAL A 220 23.06 -19.37 22.24
C VAL A 220 23.70 -20.56 22.96
N LYS A 221 25.03 -20.56 23.11
CA LYS A 221 25.79 -21.64 23.77
C LYS A 221 25.69 -21.58 25.29
N ASP A 222 25.78 -20.38 25.87
CA ASP A 222 25.72 -20.10 27.30
C ASP A 222 25.06 -18.72 27.55
N PRO A 223 23.72 -18.65 27.65
CA PRO A 223 23.01 -17.40 27.92
C PRO A 223 23.27 -16.87 29.34
N LYS A 224 23.71 -17.68 30.30
CA LYS A 224 23.87 -17.25 31.70
C LYS A 224 25.12 -16.41 31.91
N ASN A 225 26.22 -16.79 31.25
CA ASN A 225 27.48 -16.04 31.36
C ASN A 225 27.62 -14.97 30.27
N SER A 226 27.10 -15.20 29.06
CA SER A 226 27.22 -14.23 27.95
C SER A 226 26.31 -13.01 28.08
N LEU A 227 25.18 -13.14 28.80
CA LEU A 227 24.22 -12.06 28.98
C LEU A 227 24.76 -10.89 29.83
N PRO A 228 25.28 -11.11 31.06
CA PRO A 228 25.93 -10.05 31.82
C PRO A 228 27.00 -9.30 31.00
N SER A 229 27.81 -10.03 30.23
CA SER A 229 28.83 -9.45 29.36
C SER A 229 28.25 -8.55 28.27
N LEU A 230 27.13 -8.94 27.63
CA LEU A 230 26.42 -8.08 26.66
C LEU A 230 25.82 -6.84 27.33
N LEU A 231 25.20 -6.97 28.52
CA LEU A 231 24.58 -5.83 29.22
C LEU A 231 25.63 -4.80 29.66
N VAL A 232 26.78 -5.26 30.17
CA VAL A 232 27.94 -4.40 30.47
C VAL A 232 28.46 -3.72 29.21
N ALA A 233 28.67 -4.46 28.12
CA ALA A 233 29.12 -3.88 26.85
C ALA A 233 28.16 -2.79 26.35
N ILE A 234 26.84 -3.02 26.39
CA ILE A 234 25.82 -2.03 26.00
C ILE A 234 25.87 -0.79 26.91
N ASN A 235 26.00 -0.95 28.23
CA ASN A 235 26.18 0.16 29.15
C ASN A 235 27.42 1.01 28.76
N ASP A 236 28.54 0.35 28.45
CA ASP A 236 29.77 1.03 28.05
C ASP A 236 29.63 1.76 26.70
N LEU A 237 28.78 1.26 25.79
CA LEU A 237 28.41 1.98 24.57
C LEU A 237 27.62 3.27 24.86
N PHE A 238 26.73 3.28 25.85
CA PHE A 238 26.07 4.52 26.28
C PHE A 238 27.10 5.52 26.85
N LEU A 239 28.06 5.07 27.66
CA LEU A 239 29.14 5.93 28.19
C LEU A 239 30.07 6.46 27.07
N SER A 240 30.34 5.64 26.04
CA SER A 240 31.06 6.08 24.84
C SER A 240 30.29 7.14 24.03
N LEU A 241 28.96 7.00 23.95
CA LEU A 241 28.08 7.99 23.31
C LEU A 241 28.04 9.31 24.09
N GLU A 242 27.98 9.26 25.43
CA GLU A 242 28.09 10.44 26.30
C GLU A 242 29.40 11.19 26.07
N ALA A 243 30.54 10.50 26.06
CA ALA A 243 31.85 11.11 25.79
C ALA A 243 31.92 11.76 24.39
N SER A 244 31.37 11.08 23.37
CA SER A 244 31.29 11.60 21.99
C SER A 244 30.48 12.90 21.91
N ILE A 245 29.32 12.94 22.57
CA ILE A 245 28.43 14.11 22.62
C ILE A 245 29.04 15.24 23.49
N GLY A 246 29.72 14.90 24.58
CA GLY A 246 30.40 15.85 25.46
C GLY A 246 31.53 16.60 24.76
N HIS A 247 32.38 15.89 24.00
CA HIS A 247 33.45 16.49 23.21
C HIS A 247 32.92 17.46 22.14
N PHE A 248 31.78 17.14 21.51
CA PHE A 248 31.11 18.04 20.57
C PHE A 248 30.68 19.37 21.23
N HIS A 249 30.13 19.34 22.45
CA HIS A 249 29.76 20.56 23.17
C HIS A 249 30.98 21.37 23.60
N ALA A 250 32.03 20.71 24.10
CA ALA A 250 33.27 21.36 24.53
C ALA A 250 33.92 22.16 23.39
N ASN A 251 34.06 21.56 22.20
CA ASN A 251 34.60 22.24 21.01
C ASN A 251 33.71 23.40 20.52
N ARG A 252 32.42 23.44 20.89
CA ARG A 252 31.50 24.52 20.50
C ARG A 252 31.52 25.70 21.45
N GLN A 253 31.71 25.47 22.74
CA GLN A 253 31.81 26.53 23.75
C GLN A 253 33.02 27.45 23.55
N SER A 254 34.09 26.94 22.92
CA SER A 254 35.28 27.75 22.58
C SER A 254 35.10 28.70 21.39
N GLY A 255 33.99 28.60 20.63
CA GLY A 255 33.84 29.27 19.33
C GLY A 255 32.54 30.06 19.09
N SER A 256 31.67 30.27 20.09
CA SER A 256 30.40 30.98 19.93
C SER A 256 30.26 32.21 20.83
N SER A 257 30.09 33.39 20.23
CA SER A 257 29.76 34.65 20.92
C SER A 257 28.26 34.98 20.91
N VAL A 258 27.39 34.05 20.46
CA VAL A 258 25.96 34.29 20.30
C VAL A 258 25.12 33.27 21.08
N ASP A 259 24.35 33.80 22.03
CA ASP A 259 23.24 33.21 22.77
C ASP A 259 23.54 31.95 23.63
N GLY A 260 23.76 32.19 24.93
CA GLY A 260 24.14 31.20 25.95
C GLY A 260 23.00 30.27 26.41
N SER A 261 22.31 29.61 25.48
CA SER A 261 21.11 28.78 25.75
C SER A 261 21.36 27.26 25.79
N TYR A 262 22.61 26.79 25.67
CA TYR A 262 22.95 25.37 25.53
C TYR A 262 23.26 24.71 26.89
N SER A 263 22.23 24.56 27.73
CA SER A 263 22.34 24.10 29.12
C SER A 263 21.67 22.74 29.38
N LEU A 264 22.17 21.66 28.75
CA LEU A 264 21.85 20.30 29.19
C LEU A 264 23.00 19.33 28.86
N PRO A 265 23.94 19.07 29.80
CA PRO A 265 24.85 17.95 29.67
C PRO A 265 24.06 16.64 29.74
N LEU A 266 24.28 15.76 28.77
CA LEU A 266 23.75 14.39 28.80
C LEU A 266 24.62 13.58 29.75
N MET A 267 24.02 13.04 30.82
CA MET A 267 24.69 12.18 31.80
C MET A 267 23.89 10.90 31.97
N PHE A 268 24.44 9.78 31.55
CA PHE A 268 23.86 8.46 31.75
C PHE A 268 24.11 7.96 33.17
N ALA A 269 23.19 7.14 33.66
CA ALA A 269 23.37 6.41 34.89
C ALA A 269 24.35 5.25 34.64
N LYS A 270 25.36 5.13 35.51
CA LYS A 270 26.39 4.09 35.42
C LYS A 270 25.93 2.83 36.14
N LEU A 271 26.25 1.68 35.56
CA LEU A 271 26.11 0.39 36.22
C LEU A 271 27.09 0.32 37.41
N PRO A 272 26.70 -0.25 38.58
CA PRO A 272 27.61 -0.42 39.70
C PRO A 272 28.85 -1.25 39.31
N GLU A 273 29.95 -1.09 40.04
CA GLU A 273 31.14 -1.94 39.89
C GLU A 273 30.85 -3.36 40.42
N VAL A 274 30.18 -4.18 39.60
CA VAL A 274 29.98 -5.61 39.86
C VAL A 274 31.27 -6.35 39.49
N ASN A 275 31.83 -7.11 40.45
CA ASN A 275 33.03 -7.90 40.23
C ASN A 275 32.86 -8.88 39.06
N GLN A 276 33.54 -8.63 37.93
CA GLN A 276 33.53 -9.53 36.77
C GLN A 276 34.16 -10.92 37.06
N GLY A 277 34.79 -11.10 38.22
CA GLY A 277 35.44 -12.35 38.63
C GLY A 277 34.57 -13.30 39.45
N ASP A 278 33.42 -12.86 39.99
CA ASP A 278 32.55 -13.69 40.81
C ASP A 278 31.42 -14.30 39.96
N SER A 279 31.23 -15.62 40.10
CA SER A 279 30.41 -16.40 39.17
C SER A 279 28.89 -16.20 39.36
N GLN A 280 28.22 -15.80 38.27
CA GLN A 280 26.77 -15.63 38.08
C GLN A 280 26.17 -14.37 38.73
N TRP A 281 25.80 -13.40 37.88
CA TRP A 281 24.82 -12.37 38.23
C TRP A 281 23.47 -13.01 38.56
N THR A 282 22.78 -12.45 39.54
CA THR A 282 21.41 -12.81 39.91
C THR A 282 20.38 -12.23 38.95
N ASP A 283 19.20 -12.85 38.88
CA ASP A 283 18.06 -12.37 38.07
C ASP A 283 17.66 -10.92 38.43
N CYS A 284 17.92 -10.51 39.68
CA CYS A 284 17.74 -9.13 40.17
C CYS A 284 18.74 -8.17 39.53
N GLU A 285 20.04 -8.48 39.55
CA GLU A 285 21.09 -7.65 38.94
C GLU A 285 20.91 -7.53 37.41
N ILE A 286 20.48 -8.61 36.75
CA ILE A 286 20.10 -8.59 35.33
C ILE A 286 18.90 -7.65 35.09
N THR A 287 17.88 -7.71 35.96
CA THR A 287 16.69 -6.84 35.86
C THR A 287 17.04 -5.37 36.13
N ASP A 288 17.90 -5.09 37.10
CA ASP A 288 18.34 -3.73 37.42
C ASP A 288 19.22 -3.13 36.32
N ALA A 289 20.10 -3.92 35.71
CA ALA A 289 20.85 -3.51 34.51
C ALA A 289 19.94 -3.21 33.31
N ILE A 290 18.90 -4.02 33.09
CA ILE A 290 17.87 -3.76 32.05
C ILE A 290 17.12 -2.46 32.35
N ASN A 291 16.71 -2.23 33.60
CA ASN A 291 16.03 -0.99 34.01
C ASN A 291 16.94 0.25 33.83
N LEU A 292 18.23 0.11 34.13
CA LEU A 292 19.24 1.15 33.91
C LEU A 292 19.39 1.51 32.43
N ILE A 293 19.44 0.51 31.56
CA ILE A 293 19.49 0.69 30.10
C ILE A 293 18.24 1.42 29.59
N TYR A 294 17.04 1.08 30.07
CA TYR A 294 15.81 1.80 29.73
C TYR A 294 15.81 3.26 30.20
N GLU A 295 16.30 3.54 31.41
CA GLU A 295 16.45 4.90 31.92
C GLU A 295 17.46 5.70 31.08
N ASN A 296 18.57 5.09 30.67
CA ASN A 296 19.55 5.70 29.78
C ASN A 296 18.98 5.95 28.38
N LEU A 297 18.21 5.02 27.80
CA LEU A 297 17.52 5.21 26.53
C LEU A 297 16.55 6.40 26.60
N ARG A 298 15.74 6.47 27.66
CA ARG A 298 14.80 7.57 27.90
C ARG A 298 15.49 8.94 28.05
N ARG A 299 16.67 8.99 28.69
CA ARG A 299 17.50 10.20 28.78
C ARG A 299 18.01 10.63 27.41
N LEU A 300 18.49 9.68 26.61
CA LEU A 300 18.93 9.92 25.23
C LEU A 300 17.79 10.49 24.37
N ASP A 301 16.59 9.89 24.42
CA ASP A 301 15.42 10.38 23.67
C ASP A 301 14.98 11.78 24.10
N SER A 302 14.97 12.06 25.41
CA SER A 302 14.64 13.38 25.94
C SER A 302 15.63 14.45 25.45
N TYR A 303 16.93 14.15 25.54
CA TYR A 303 18.01 15.02 25.07
C TYR A 303 17.95 15.25 23.55
N LEU A 304 17.83 14.18 22.76
CA LEU A 304 17.71 14.26 21.30
C LEU A 304 16.43 14.99 20.89
N SER A 305 15.30 14.76 21.57
CA SER A 305 14.05 15.47 21.32
C SER A 305 14.20 16.98 21.46
N VAL A 306 14.83 17.46 22.54
CA VAL A 306 15.10 18.90 22.76
C VAL A 306 16.05 19.45 21.68
N LEU A 307 17.16 18.76 21.45
CA LEU A 307 18.22 19.27 20.56
C LEU A 307 17.83 19.23 19.08
N VAL A 308 17.18 18.14 18.63
CA VAL A 308 16.61 18.04 17.28
C VAL A 308 15.46 19.02 17.12
N PHE A 309 14.62 19.26 18.13
CA PHE A 309 13.56 20.28 18.05
C PHE A 309 14.12 21.70 17.80
N LYS A 310 15.23 22.09 18.47
CA LYS A 310 15.89 23.39 18.24
C LYS A 310 16.46 23.54 16.81
N HIS A 311 16.86 22.42 16.18
CA HIS A 311 17.49 22.40 14.85
C HIS A 311 16.57 21.87 13.74
N ARG A 312 15.29 21.56 14.02
CA ARG A 312 14.40 20.95 13.03
C ARG A 312 14.08 21.89 11.87
N LYS A 313 13.71 21.31 10.72
CA LYS A 313 13.16 22.07 9.59
C LYS A 313 11.81 22.71 9.94
N PRO A 314 11.49 23.91 9.41
CA PRO A 314 10.19 24.54 9.64
C PRO A 314 9.02 23.63 9.20
N ARG A 315 7.88 23.76 9.89
CA ARG A 315 6.65 23.07 9.47
C ARG A 315 6.21 23.62 8.11
N LYS A 316 5.52 22.81 7.31
CA LYS A 316 5.14 23.20 5.94
C LYS A 316 4.15 24.38 5.87
N VAL A 317 3.29 24.50 6.89
CA VAL A 317 2.44 25.68 7.12
C VAL A 317 3.32 26.92 7.35
N THR A 318 4.43 26.78 8.09
CA THR A 318 5.43 27.83 8.31
C THR A 318 6.24 28.17 7.06
N LEU A 319 6.52 27.22 6.16
CA LEU A 319 7.19 27.49 4.89
C LEU A 319 6.30 28.27 3.91
N HIS A 320 5.01 27.90 3.83
CA HIS A 320 4.07 28.47 2.84
C HIS A 320 3.10 29.49 3.43
N TRP A 321 3.34 29.97 4.66
CA TRP A 321 2.40 30.83 5.40
C TRP A 321 2.00 32.07 4.59
N MET A 322 2.95 32.71 3.89
CA MET A 322 2.64 33.84 3.01
C MET A 322 1.64 33.48 1.91
N ARG A 323 1.80 32.33 1.25
CA ARG A 323 0.86 31.89 0.19
C ARG A 323 -0.53 31.62 0.77
N TYR A 324 -0.61 31.05 1.97
CA TYR A 324 -1.88 30.87 2.65
C TYR A 324 -2.50 32.20 3.10
N SER A 325 -1.72 33.13 3.66
CA SER A 325 -2.19 34.47 4.04
C SER A 325 -2.64 35.29 2.84
N CYS A 326 -1.88 35.31 1.75
CA CYS A 326 -2.26 35.96 0.49
C CYS A 326 -3.46 35.27 -0.17
N GLY A 327 -3.57 33.95 -0.09
CA GLY A 327 -4.72 33.20 -0.60
C GLY A 327 -6.00 33.50 0.19
N VAL A 328 -5.94 33.51 1.52
CA VAL A 328 -7.06 33.91 2.39
C VAL A 328 -7.43 35.37 2.11
N PHE A 329 -6.47 36.29 2.09
CA PHE A 329 -6.73 37.71 1.79
C PHE A 329 -7.32 37.91 0.39
N GLY A 330 -6.80 37.19 -0.62
CA GLY A 330 -7.31 37.22 -1.99
C GLY A 330 -8.72 36.64 -2.12
N ILE A 331 -9.06 35.59 -1.37
CA ILE A 331 -10.43 35.09 -1.27
C ILE A 331 -11.32 36.13 -0.57
N THR A 332 -10.90 36.72 0.55
CA THR A 332 -11.67 37.75 1.26
C THR A 332 -11.95 38.96 0.37
N VAL A 333 -10.92 39.49 -0.31
CA VAL A 333 -11.06 40.62 -1.25
C VAL A 333 -11.86 40.22 -2.49
N GLY A 334 -11.67 39.00 -3.02
CA GLY A 334 -12.41 38.48 -4.16
C GLY A 334 -13.90 38.28 -3.86
N SER A 335 -14.24 37.75 -2.68
CA SER A 335 -15.62 37.64 -2.19
C SER A 335 -16.24 39.02 -1.96
N LEU A 336 -15.52 39.97 -1.35
CA LEU A 336 -15.96 41.36 -1.22
C LEU A 336 -16.19 42.04 -2.58
N TRP A 337 -15.31 41.79 -3.54
CA TRP A 337 -15.41 42.33 -4.90
C TRP A 337 -16.59 41.72 -5.67
N LEU A 338 -16.78 40.39 -5.59
CA LEU A 338 -17.91 39.68 -6.18
C LEU A 338 -19.25 40.11 -5.56
N LEU A 339 -19.32 40.29 -4.24
CA LEU A 339 -20.50 40.84 -3.58
C LEU A 339 -20.80 42.25 -4.09
N ARG A 340 -19.76 43.10 -4.19
CA ARG A 340 -19.89 44.51 -4.63
C ARG A 340 -20.17 44.71 -6.13
N HIS A 341 -19.86 43.73 -6.97
CA HIS A 341 -20.10 43.78 -8.43
C HIS A 341 -21.18 42.79 -8.91
N SER A 342 -21.79 42.03 -8.00
CA SER A 342 -22.98 41.24 -8.30
C SER A 342 -24.18 42.14 -8.57
N ARG A 343 -24.96 41.83 -9.60
CA ARG A 343 -26.23 42.52 -9.91
C ARG A 343 -27.21 42.55 -8.73
N LEU A 344 -27.07 41.62 -7.79
CA LEU A 344 -27.93 41.50 -6.61
C LEU A 344 -27.77 42.65 -5.60
N MET A 345 -26.61 43.34 -5.56
CA MET A 345 -26.37 44.45 -4.61
C MET A 345 -26.90 45.82 -5.11
N GLY A 346 -27.56 45.84 -6.28
CA GLY A 346 -28.29 46.99 -6.80
C GLY A 346 -29.82 46.82 -6.76
N SER A 347 -30.32 45.67 -6.30
CA SER A 347 -31.74 45.47 -6.01
C SER A 347 -31.95 45.47 -4.49
N SER A 348 -33.10 45.97 -4.05
CA SER A 348 -33.58 45.75 -2.69
C SER A 348 -33.74 44.27 -2.36
N ASP A 349 -33.69 43.36 -3.33
CA ASP A 349 -33.85 41.92 -3.14
C ASP A 349 -32.74 41.27 -2.30
N ILE A 350 -31.51 41.80 -2.21
CA ILE A 350 -30.54 41.31 -1.21
C ILE A 350 -30.86 41.84 0.18
N ASP A 351 -31.19 43.12 0.32
CA ASP A 351 -31.55 43.67 1.64
C ASP A 351 -32.91 43.15 2.12
N ASN A 352 -33.76 42.71 1.20
CA ASN A 352 -34.98 41.95 1.44
C ASN A 352 -34.63 40.49 1.70
N TRP A 353 -33.81 39.77 0.94
CA TRP A 353 -33.42 38.39 1.30
C TRP A 353 -32.65 38.31 2.61
N ILE A 354 -31.83 39.31 2.95
CA ILE A 354 -31.14 39.37 4.24
C ILE A 354 -32.12 39.77 5.34
N ARG A 355 -33.09 40.67 5.09
CA ARG A 355 -34.19 40.90 6.04
C ARG A 355 -35.06 39.67 6.19
N GLU A 356 -35.57 39.09 5.13
CA GLU A 356 -36.48 37.95 5.05
C GLU A 356 -35.81 36.65 5.50
N ALA A 357 -34.51 36.47 5.30
CA ALA A 357 -33.75 35.38 5.96
C ALA A 357 -33.46 35.69 7.43
N LYS A 358 -33.17 36.95 7.81
CA LYS A 358 -33.06 37.34 9.23
C LYS A 358 -34.40 37.21 9.94
N ASP A 359 -35.49 37.60 9.30
CA ASP A 359 -36.86 37.69 9.80
C ASP A 359 -37.53 36.32 9.70
N SER A 360 -37.13 35.44 8.75
CA SER A 360 -37.43 33.99 8.79
C SER A 360 -36.55 33.24 9.78
N THR A 361 -35.32 33.68 10.06
CA THR A 361 -34.50 33.08 11.13
C THR A 361 -34.98 33.56 12.50
N ILE A 362 -35.49 34.79 12.60
CA ILE A 362 -36.14 35.34 13.80
C ILE A 362 -37.56 34.82 13.91
N SER A 363 -38.31 34.53 12.83
CA SER A 363 -39.60 33.83 12.88
C SER A 363 -39.42 32.34 13.15
N PHE A 364 -38.40 31.68 12.61
CA PHE A 364 -38.07 30.32 13.01
C PHE A 364 -37.60 30.28 14.46
N TRP A 365 -36.69 31.19 14.85
CA TRP A 365 -36.25 31.28 16.24
C TRP A 365 -37.38 31.69 17.17
N ASN A 366 -38.28 32.59 16.79
CA ASN A 366 -39.46 32.92 17.57
C ASN A 366 -40.45 31.76 17.47
N ASP A 367 -41.18 31.62 16.39
CA ASP A 367 -42.32 30.71 16.23
C ASP A 367 -41.99 29.21 16.39
N HIS A 368 -40.73 28.77 16.19
CA HIS A 368 -40.32 27.35 16.29
C HIS A 368 -39.28 27.04 17.37
N VAL A 369 -38.65 28.02 18.04
CA VAL A 369 -37.70 27.76 19.14
C VAL A 369 -38.10 28.50 20.43
N GLU A 370 -38.28 29.81 20.39
CA GLU A 370 -38.51 30.67 21.55
C GLU A 370 -39.99 30.74 21.92
N GLN A 371 -40.93 30.80 20.98
CA GLN A 371 -42.37 30.63 21.22
C GLN A 371 -42.68 29.21 21.69
N PRO A 372 -42.14 28.10 21.15
CA PRO A 372 -42.32 26.78 21.75
C PRO A 372 -41.60 26.61 23.07
N VAL A 373 -40.43 27.21 23.30
CA VAL A 373 -39.75 27.12 24.63
C VAL A 373 -40.37 28.06 25.66
N LEU A 374 -40.90 29.22 25.28
CA LEU A 374 -41.69 30.11 26.13
C LEU A 374 -43.10 29.58 26.33
N ALA A 375 -43.72 28.94 25.34
CA ALA A 375 -44.96 28.19 25.51
C ALA A 375 -44.70 27.00 26.43
N ILE A 376 -43.73 26.13 26.18
CA ILE A 376 -43.38 25.03 27.10
C ILE A 376 -42.99 25.57 28.48
N ARG A 377 -42.31 26.72 28.61
CA ARG A 377 -42.00 27.34 29.92
C ARG A 377 -43.26 27.88 30.59
N ASP A 378 -44.08 28.63 29.89
CA ASP A 378 -45.25 29.35 30.42
C ASP A 378 -46.46 28.43 30.51
N GLU A 379 -46.49 27.31 29.80
CA GLU A 379 -47.40 26.16 29.89
C GLU A 379 -46.89 25.17 30.94
N LEU A 380 -45.59 25.02 31.19
CA LEU A 380 -45.11 24.36 32.43
C LEU A 380 -45.39 25.23 33.65
N PHE A 381 -45.19 26.55 33.59
CA PHE A 381 -45.52 27.45 34.70
C PHE A 381 -47.04 27.63 34.86
N GLU A 382 -47.82 27.68 33.78
CA GLU A 382 -49.29 27.63 33.84
C GLU A 382 -49.76 26.26 34.28
N THR A 383 -49.25 25.12 33.80
CA THR A 383 -49.66 23.81 34.34
C THR A 383 -49.18 23.60 35.78
N PHE A 384 -48.12 24.25 36.25
CA PHE A 384 -47.78 24.30 37.69
C PHE A 384 -48.66 25.26 38.50
N ARG A 385 -49.29 26.28 37.88
CA ARG A 385 -50.15 27.29 38.53
C ARG A 385 -51.66 26.98 38.43
N LYS A 386 -52.08 26.31 37.35
CA LYS A 386 -53.39 25.74 37.04
C LYS A 386 -53.52 24.26 37.43
N ARG A 387 -52.44 23.58 37.85
CA ARG A 387 -52.57 22.36 38.70
C ARG A 387 -53.32 22.59 40.01
N GLN A 388 -53.60 23.85 40.36
CA GLN A 388 -54.51 24.25 41.43
C GLN A 388 -55.84 24.87 40.96
N LYS A 389 -56.09 24.98 39.64
CA LYS A 389 -57.34 25.50 39.06
C LYS A 389 -57.46 25.15 37.57
N GLY A 390 -58.38 24.25 37.23
CA GLY A 390 -58.63 23.82 35.86
C GLY A 390 -57.97 22.49 35.51
N VAL A 391 -58.32 21.44 36.26
CA VAL A 391 -58.52 20.15 35.58
C VAL A 391 -59.69 20.39 34.61
N MET A 392 -59.65 19.87 33.39
CA MET A 392 -60.88 19.66 32.62
C MET A 392 -61.55 18.48 33.32
N GLU A 393 -62.37 18.79 34.32
CA GLU A 393 -62.61 17.87 35.42
C GLU A 393 -63.27 16.59 34.91
N ARG A 394 -62.86 15.45 35.50
CA ARG A 394 -63.67 14.23 35.41
C ARG A 394 -65.11 14.50 35.84
N GLU A 395 -65.33 15.53 36.67
CA GLU A 395 -66.64 16.06 37.02
C GLU A 395 -67.43 16.62 35.83
N GLU A 396 -66.85 17.27 34.80
CA GLU A 396 -67.64 17.74 33.64
C GLU A 396 -68.09 16.57 32.73
N VAL A 397 -67.22 15.57 32.55
CA VAL A 397 -67.56 14.32 31.85
C VAL A 397 -68.56 13.50 32.65
N GLN A 398 -68.41 13.41 33.99
CA GLN A 398 -69.38 12.76 34.88
C GLN A 398 -70.71 13.51 34.94
N LEU A 399 -70.74 14.85 34.97
CA LEU A 399 -71.97 15.64 34.91
C LEU A 399 -72.72 15.42 33.58
N THR A 400 -71.97 15.25 32.48
CA THR A 400 -72.54 14.92 31.17
C THR A 400 -73.08 13.48 31.13
N ALA A 401 -72.35 12.53 31.72
CA ALA A 401 -72.81 11.15 31.89
C ALA A 401 -74.05 11.05 32.82
N ASP A 402 -74.07 11.73 33.97
CA ASP A 402 -75.19 11.81 34.91
C ASP A 402 -76.41 12.52 34.31
N SER A 403 -76.19 13.46 33.38
CA SER A 403 -77.27 14.07 32.58
C SER A 403 -77.86 13.06 31.59
N LEU A 404 -77.00 12.32 30.88
CA LEU A 404 -77.43 11.28 29.93
C LEU A 404 -78.19 10.15 30.64
N HIS A 405 -77.67 9.64 31.76
CA HIS A 405 -78.29 8.61 32.60
C HIS A 405 -79.71 9.01 33.04
N ARG A 406 -79.89 10.26 33.51
CA ARG A 406 -81.23 10.79 33.86
C ARG A 406 -82.16 10.92 32.65
N MET A 407 -81.64 11.26 31.47
CA MET A 407 -82.43 11.34 30.24
C MET A 407 -82.87 9.94 29.77
N LEU A 408 -81.97 8.95 29.83
CA LEU A 408 -82.22 7.54 29.53
C LEU A 408 -83.30 6.94 30.45
N LEU A 409 -83.16 7.13 31.77
CA LEU A 409 -84.16 6.72 32.76
C LEU A 409 -85.54 7.34 32.47
N THR A 410 -85.60 8.67 32.30
CA THR A 410 -86.87 9.39 32.09
C THR A 410 -87.58 8.94 30.81
N PHE A 411 -86.82 8.69 29.73
CA PHE A 411 -87.37 8.20 28.46
C PHE A 411 -87.86 6.75 28.58
N SER A 412 -87.11 5.91 29.28
CA SER A 412 -87.42 4.48 29.45
C SER A 412 -88.64 4.26 30.36
N GLU A 413 -88.78 5.01 31.45
CA GLU A 413 -89.99 4.95 32.31
C GLU A 413 -91.26 5.40 31.58
N GLN A 414 -91.17 6.44 30.73
CA GLN A 414 -92.31 6.95 29.97
C GLN A 414 -92.74 6.02 28.83
N THR A 415 -91.78 5.35 28.17
CA THR A 415 -92.08 4.45 27.05
C THR A 415 -92.54 3.05 27.47
N VAL A 416 -92.05 2.53 28.60
CA VAL A 416 -92.42 1.19 29.12
C VAL A 416 -93.68 1.23 30.00
N GLY A 417 -94.12 2.43 30.44
CA GLY A 417 -95.34 2.60 31.24
C GLY A 417 -95.27 2.03 32.66
N LYS A 418 -94.05 1.75 33.15
CA LYS A 418 -93.74 1.26 34.49
C LYS A 418 -92.44 1.90 34.96
N LYS A 419 -92.32 2.15 36.27
CA LYS A 419 -91.04 2.56 36.86
C LYS A 419 -90.01 1.44 36.73
N ILE A 420 -88.83 1.78 36.25
CA ILE A 420 -87.71 0.86 36.06
C ILE A 420 -86.83 0.93 37.33
N PRO A 421 -86.32 -0.20 37.87
CA PRO A 421 -85.44 -0.16 39.02
C PRO A 421 -84.17 0.66 38.70
N ALA A 422 -83.78 1.56 39.61
CA ALA A 422 -82.71 2.54 39.41
C ALA A 422 -81.28 1.96 39.28
N ASN A 423 -81.14 0.65 39.09
CA ASN A 423 -79.86 -0.06 39.01
C ASN A 423 -79.71 -0.81 37.67
N THR A 424 -80.47 -0.41 36.65
CA THR A 424 -80.40 -0.90 35.26
C THR A 424 -79.22 -0.25 34.53
N SER A 425 -78.55 -1.00 33.64
CA SER A 425 -77.39 -0.50 32.89
C SER A 425 -77.77 0.59 31.89
N ASP A 426 -76.93 1.62 31.73
CA ASP A 426 -77.09 2.62 30.67
C ASP A 426 -77.17 1.98 29.28
N GLN A 427 -76.48 0.86 29.07
CA GLN A 427 -76.48 0.16 27.79
C GLN A 427 -77.81 -0.55 27.52
N GLU A 428 -78.45 -1.11 28.56
CA GLU A 428 -79.79 -1.71 28.46
C GLU A 428 -80.87 -0.64 28.23
N MET A 429 -80.75 0.52 28.88
CA MET A 429 -81.66 1.65 28.64
C MET A 429 -81.46 2.26 27.24
N LEU A 430 -80.22 2.30 26.74
CA LEU A 430 -79.94 2.75 25.38
C LEU A 430 -80.53 1.79 24.32
N GLU A 431 -80.52 0.46 24.56
CA GLU A 431 -81.21 -0.49 23.69
C GLU A 431 -82.73 -0.25 23.62
N ILE A 432 -83.38 0.08 24.74
CA ILE A 432 -84.81 0.46 24.76
C ILE A 432 -85.05 1.73 23.93
N VAL A 433 -84.18 2.75 24.08
CA VAL A 433 -84.24 3.98 23.29
C VAL A 433 -84.06 3.68 21.79
N MET A 434 -83.10 2.83 21.43
CA MET A 434 -82.81 2.47 20.04
C MET A 434 -83.94 1.66 19.41
N ALA A 435 -84.52 0.68 20.11
CA ALA A 435 -85.68 -0.08 19.63
C ALA A 435 -86.93 0.81 19.44
N ARG A 436 -87.14 1.80 20.32
CA ARG A 436 -88.23 2.78 20.17
C ARG A 436 -87.96 3.75 19.00
N TYR A 437 -86.72 4.22 18.87
CA TYR A 437 -86.26 5.09 17.79
C TYR A 437 -86.42 4.42 16.42
N GLU A 438 -86.00 3.17 16.27
CA GLU A 438 -86.15 2.38 15.05
C GLU A 438 -87.63 2.12 14.70
N LYS A 439 -88.49 1.95 15.71
CA LYS A 439 -89.94 1.86 15.49
C LYS A 439 -90.54 3.19 15.01
N GLU A 440 -90.17 4.32 15.62
CA GLU A 440 -90.72 5.65 15.26
C GLU A 440 -90.16 6.20 13.94
N ILE A 441 -88.91 5.90 13.58
CA ILE A 441 -88.31 6.35 12.31
C ILE A 441 -88.96 5.69 11.08
N SER A 442 -89.68 4.58 11.26
CA SER A 442 -90.49 3.96 10.21
C SER A 442 -91.69 4.84 9.76
N HIS A 443 -92.15 5.77 10.60
CA HIS A 443 -93.28 6.67 10.33
C HIS A 443 -92.91 8.12 10.71
N PRO A 444 -91.91 8.73 10.06
CA PRO A 444 -91.18 9.89 10.59
C PRO A 444 -92.03 11.15 10.79
N ILE A 445 -93.08 11.35 9.98
CA ILE A 445 -93.96 12.53 10.08
C ILE A 445 -94.93 12.42 11.28
N GLN A 446 -95.38 11.21 11.63
CA GLN A 446 -96.20 11.00 12.82
C GLN A 446 -95.35 10.98 14.10
N GLY A 447 -94.18 10.32 14.07
CA GLY A 447 -93.28 10.26 15.23
C GLY A 447 -92.70 11.62 15.65
N LEU A 448 -92.50 12.56 14.70
CA LEU A 448 -92.13 13.93 15.03
C LEU A 448 -93.23 14.68 15.78
N MET A 449 -94.51 14.51 15.38
CA MET A 449 -95.67 15.14 16.04
C MET A 449 -95.91 14.61 17.46
N GLY A 450 -95.57 13.33 17.72
CA GLY A 450 -95.66 12.71 19.04
C GLY A 450 -94.53 13.07 20.02
N GLY A 451 -93.48 13.76 19.57
CA GLY A 451 -92.37 14.24 20.40
C GLY A 451 -91.37 13.18 20.89
N GLU A 452 -91.70 11.88 20.86
CA GLU A 452 -90.79 10.80 21.28
C GLU A 452 -89.54 10.70 20.39
N LEU A 453 -89.71 10.80 19.06
CA LEU A 453 -88.59 10.72 18.11
C LEU A 453 -87.55 11.85 18.31
N VAL A 454 -88.01 13.05 18.66
CA VAL A 454 -87.14 14.21 18.95
C VAL A 454 -86.30 13.98 20.21
N ARG A 455 -86.84 13.31 21.22
CA ARG A 455 -86.11 12.97 22.45
C ARG A 455 -85.07 11.86 22.21
N GLY A 456 -85.39 10.86 21.38
CA GLY A 456 -84.42 9.84 20.96
C GLY A 456 -83.20 10.45 20.24
N LEU A 457 -83.44 11.40 19.33
CA LEU A 457 -82.36 12.16 18.68
C LEU A 457 -81.53 12.98 19.67
N LEU A 458 -82.15 13.61 20.68
CA LEU A 458 -81.44 14.36 21.70
C LEU A 458 -80.50 13.47 22.55
N ILE A 459 -80.96 12.27 22.91
CA ILE A 459 -80.16 11.25 23.62
C ILE A 459 -78.95 10.85 22.77
N GLN A 460 -79.13 10.60 21.46
CA GLN A 460 -78.03 10.27 20.55
C GLN A 460 -76.99 11.40 20.45
N VAL A 461 -77.42 12.66 20.37
CA VAL A 461 -76.51 13.81 20.34
C VAL A 461 -75.73 13.95 21.67
N GLN A 462 -76.38 13.72 22.82
CA GLN A 462 -75.68 13.75 24.11
C GLN A 462 -74.70 12.59 24.29
N LYS A 463 -75.03 11.38 23.83
CA LYS A 463 -74.10 10.24 23.84
C LYS A 463 -72.90 10.47 22.92
N LEU A 464 -73.13 10.93 21.68
CA LEU A 464 -72.05 11.26 20.74
C LEU A 464 -71.11 12.35 21.29
N LYS A 465 -71.65 13.36 21.99
CA LYS A 465 -70.83 14.38 22.65
C LYS A 465 -69.92 13.77 23.73
N LEU A 466 -70.47 12.90 24.59
CA LEU A 466 -69.72 12.23 25.65
C LEU A 466 -68.59 11.37 25.08
N ASP A 467 -68.85 10.61 24.01
CA ASP A 467 -67.87 9.74 23.36
C ASP A 467 -66.71 10.53 22.73
N ILE A 468 -66.99 11.74 22.20
CA ILE A 468 -65.95 12.65 21.69
C ILE A 468 -65.11 13.22 22.84
N GLU A 469 -65.74 13.62 23.95
CA GLU A 469 -65.04 14.15 25.13
C GLU A 469 -64.13 13.10 25.79
N GLU A 470 -64.57 11.83 25.83
CA GLU A 470 -63.76 10.70 26.31
C GLU A 470 -62.57 10.39 25.36
N ALA A 471 -62.81 10.32 24.03
CA ALA A 471 -61.75 10.10 23.05
C ALA A 471 -60.69 11.22 23.03
N MET A 472 -61.09 12.47 23.28
CA MET A 472 -60.16 13.60 23.39
C MET A 472 -59.23 13.48 24.62
N LEU A 473 -59.73 12.94 25.74
CA LEU A 473 -58.91 12.69 26.94
C LEU A 473 -57.85 11.60 26.73
N GLU A 474 -58.17 10.56 25.94
CA GLU A 474 -57.18 9.52 25.58
C GLU A 474 -56.10 10.07 24.62
N LEU A 475 -56.50 10.90 23.66
CA LEU A 475 -55.58 11.45 22.66
C LEU A 475 -54.53 12.39 23.28
N ASP A 476 -54.90 13.22 24.27
CA ASP A 476 -53.97 14.10 25.01
C ASP A 476 -52.91 13.28 25.76
N GLN A 477 -53.27 12.14 26.35
CA GLN A 477 -52.30 11.26 27.02
C GLN A 477 -51.29 10.66 26.03
N ILE A 478 -51.72 10.26 24.83
CA ILE A 478 -50.86 9.66 23.80
C ILE A 478 -49.89 10.70 23.22
N LEU A 479 -50.34 11.95 23.04
CA LEU A 479 -49.50 13.05 22.55
C LEU A 479 -48.40 13.43 23.57
N ARG A 480 -48.77 13.65 24.84
CA ARG A 480 -47.79 13.93 25.92
C ARG A 480 -46.76 12.82 26.11
N ALA A 481 -47.12 11.56 25.85
CA ALA A 481 -46.19 10.44 25.96
C ALA A 481 -45.09 10.44 24.88
N ASN A 482 -45.31 11.11 23.73
CA ASN A 482 -44.41 11.07 22.57
C ASN A 482 -43.69 12.39 22.27
N GLU A 483 -44.02 13.49 22.92
CA GLU A 483 -43.45 14.82 22.73
C GLU A 483 -41.90 14.82 22.70
N ILE A 484 -41.27 14.10 23.64
CA ILE A 484 -39.81 13.97 23.74
C ILE A 484 -39.22 13.24 22.52
N ASN A 485 -39.91 12.24 21.96
CA ASN A 485 -39.44 11.49 20.80
C ASN A 485 -39.45 12.38 19.54
N PHE A 486 -40.48 13.21 19.36
CA PHE A 486 -40.55 14.16 18.25
C PHE A 486 -39.49 15.27 18.35
N ALA A 487 -39.24 15.80 19.55
CA ALA A 487 -38.17 16.78 19.78
C ALA A 487 -36.77 16.22 19.44
N ILE A 488 -36.49 14.96 19.80
CA ILE A 488 -35.24 14.27 19.42
C ILE A 488 -35.16 14.06 17.90
N LEU A 489 -36.28 13.66 17.26
CA LEU A 489 -36.32 13.42 15.82
C LEU A 489 -36.04 14.70 15.01
N ALA A 490 -36.54 15.85 15.46
CA ALA A 490 -36.30 17.15 14.83
C ALA A 490 -34.83 17.63 14.95
N ALA A 491 -34.12 17.29 16.03
CA ALA A 491 -32.75 17.73 16.28
C ALA A 491 -31.67 16.88 15.55
N LEU A 492 -31.99 15.63 15.19
CA LEU A 492 -31.03 14.69 14.59
C LEU A 492 -30.37 15.18 13.28
N PRO A 493 -31.08 15.78 12.30
CA PRO A 493 -30.46 16.25 11.05
C PRO A 493 -29.37 17.30 11.27
N ALA A 494 -29.61 18.28 12.15
CA ALA A 494 -28.65 19.32 12.48
C ALA A 494 -27.40 18.75 13.18
N PHE A 495 -27.60 17.80 14.09
CA PHE A 495 -26.49 17.09 14.75
C PHE A 495 -25.62 16.34 13.73
N PHE A 496 -26.21 15.56 12.82
CA PHE A 496 -25.46 14.84 11.79
C PHE A 496 -24.74 15.78 10.81
N LEU A 497 -25.37 16.87 10.37
CA LEU A 497 -24.72 17.89 9.53
C LEU A 497 -23.49 18.50 10.23
N SER A 498 -23.59 18.83 11.53
CA SER A 498 -22.46 19.35 12.30
C SER A 498 -21.32 18.34 12.44
N LEU A 499 -21.66 17.05 12.62
CA LEU A 499 -20.69 15.96 12.72
C LEU A 499 -19.99 15.71 11.38
N VAL A 500 -20.73 15.71 10.27
CA VAL A 500 -20.19 15.59 8.92
C VAL A 500 -19.26 16.76 8.61
N LEU A 501 -19.65 18.00 8.94
CA LEU A 501 -18.78 19.18 8.76
C LEU A 501 -17.50 19.07 9.61
N ALA A 502 -17.61 18.66 10.87
CA ALA A 502 -16.45 18.44 11.74
C ALA A 502 -15.54 17.29 11.24
N MET A 503 -16.11 16.24 10.65
CA MET A 503 -15.36 15.16 10.01
C MET A 503 -14.70 15.63 8.71
N LEU A 504 -15.36 16.42 7.87
CA LEU A 504 -14.80 17.02 6.66
C LEU A 504 -13.66 17.98 6.99
N VAL A 505 -13.81 18.83 8.01
CA VAL A 505 -12.74 19.72 8.49
C VAL A 505 -11.59 18.89 9.08
N ARG A 506 -11.84 17.84 9.87
CA ARG A 506 -10.79 16.92 10.35
C ARG A 506 -10.09 16.15 9.22
N ALA A 507 -10.83 15.71 8.21
CA ALA A 507 -10.30 15.03 7.04
C ALA A 507 -9.43 16.00 6.22
N TRP A 508 -9.92 17.21 5.97
CA TRP A 508 -9.19 18.28 5.30
C TRP A 508 -7.93 18.70 6.08
N PHE A 509 -7.98 18.80 7.41
CA PHE A 509 -6.77 19.04 8.22
C PHE A 509 -5.81 17.84 8.25
N LYS A 510 -6.30 16.60 8.31
CA LYS A 510 -5.45 15.40 8.17
C LYS A 510 -4.80 15.34 6.78
N GLN A 511 -5.54 15.67 5.73
CA GLN A 511 -5.08 15.66 4.35
C GLN A 511 -4.14 16.83 4.06
N ALA A 512 -4.40 18.05 4.55
CA ALA A 512 -3.49 19.19 4.43
C ALA A 512 -2.19 19.01 5.25
N SER A 513 -2.29 18.42 6.44
CA SER A 513 -1.09 18.08 7.22
C SER A 513 -0.28 16.96 6.58
N SER A 514 -0.92 15.92 6.01
CA SER A 514 -0.22 14.83 5.31
C SER A 514 0.30 15.21 3.92
N CYS A 515 -0.43 15.96 3.09
CA CYS A 515 -0.23 16.11 1.62
C CYS A 515 1.18 16.51 1.11
N LEU A 516 2.11 16.97 1.96
CA LEU A 516 3.47 17.33 1.55
C LEU A 516 4.59 16.98 2.58
N SER A 517 4.31 16.15 3.58
CA SER A 517 5.35 15.39 4.32
C SER A 517 5.49 14.00 3.69
N THR A 518 4.33 13.49 3.27
CA THR A 518 3.99 12.36 2.41
C THR A 518 4.49 12.51 0.94
N PHE A 519 5.39 13.47 0.65
CA PHE A 519 5.88 13.75 -0.72
C PHE A 519 7.28 13.18 -1.02
N LEU A 520 8.00 12.77 0.02
CA LEU A 520 9.23 11.98 -0.08
C LEU A 520 8.93 10.53 0.36
N ASP A 521 8.58 10.33 1.64
CA ASP A 521 8.37 9.00 2.23
C ASP A 521 7.26 8.21 1.51
N THR A 522 6.02 8.72 1.51
CA THR A 522 4.85 8.04 0.89
C THR A 522 4.90 8.06 -0.64
N ARG A 523 5.75 8.91 -1.23
CA ARG A 523 6.00 8.86 -2.68
C ARG A 523 6.83 7.62 -3.04
N ALA A 524 7.63 7.09 -2.11
CA ALA A 524 8.44 5.89 -2.27
C ALA A 524 7.64 4.58 -2.06
N GLU A 525 6.66 4.59 -1.16
CA GLU A 525 5.70 3.48 -0.92
C GLU A 525 4.78 3.19 -2.13
N GLY A 526 4.52 4.20 -2.96
CA GLY A 526 3.62 4.10 -4.11
C GLY A 526 4.09 3.16 -5.22
N ARG A 527 3.21 2.82 -6.18
CA ARG A 527 3.56 1.99 -7.36
C ARG A 527 4.13 2.78 -8.55
N GLY A 528 4.12 4.12 -8.49
CA GLY A 528 4.47 5.01 -9.61
C GLY A 528 5.97 5.14 -9.90
N ARG A 529 6.33 5.77 -11.04
CA ARG A 529 7.73 5.98 -11.47
C ARG A 529 8.61 6.60 -10.39
N VAL A 530 8.14 7.69 -9.77
CA VAL A 530 8.95 8.42 -8.77
C VAL A 530 9.19 7.56 -7.52
N ALA A 531 8.29 6.63 -7.22
CA ALA A 531 8.45 5.71 -6.11
C ALA A 531 9.64 4.78 -6.30
N ARG A 532 9.74 4.19 -7.51
CA ARG A 532 10.85 3.32 -7.89
C ARG A 532 12.16 4.10 -7.99
N VAL A 533 12.13 5.35 -8.47
CA VAL A 533 13.33 6.23 -8.44
C VAL A 533 13.80 6.47 -7.00
N GLN A 534 12.91 6.80 -6.06
CA GLN A 534 13.29 7.02 -4.65
C GLN A 534 13.83 5.74 -3.99
N ARG A 535 13.21 4.58 -4.24
CA ARG A 535 13.73 3.28 -3.76
C ARG A 535 15.11 2.95 -4.33
N ARG A 536 15.36 3.21 -5.61
CA ARG A 536 16.69 3.02 -6.23
C ARG A 536 17.73 3.98 -5.66
N LEU A 537 17.37 5.22 -5.33
CA LEU A 537 18.27 6.15 -4.64
C LEU A 537 18.69 5.61 -3.26
N LEU A 538 17.79 4.97 -2.51
CA LEU A 538 18.16 4.30 -1.26
C LEU A 538 19.21 3.19 -1.48
N VAL A 539 19.07 2.38 -2.54
CA VAL A 539 20.09 1.36 -2.88
C VAL A 539 21.44 2.00 -3.23
N VAL A 540 21.46 3.13 -3.95
CA VAL A 540 22.70 3.86 -4.25
C VAL A 540 23.36 4.44 -2.98
N GLU A 541 22.58 4.93 -2.02
CA GLU A 541 23.12 5.38 -0.73
C GLU A 541 23.63 4.20 0.13
N ILE A 542 23.00 3.02 0.04
CA ILE A 542 23.51 1.77 0.66
C ILE A 542 24.85 1.37 0.04
N GLU A 543 24.94 1.30 -1.30
CA GLU A 543 26.18 1.00 -2.02
C GLU A 543 27.29 1.98 -1.66
N ARG A 544 26.99 3.29 -1.63
CA ARG A 544 27.92 4.34 -1.21
C ARG A 544 28.40 4.14 0.23
N ALA A 545 27.49 3.90 1.18
CA ALA A 545 27.84 3.70 2.58
C ALA A 545 28.72 2.45 2.77
N ILE A 546 28.45 1.36 2.04
CA ILE A 546 29.25 0.13 2.04
C ILE A 546 30.66 0.37 1.45
N MET A 547 30.77 1.11 0.35
CA MET A 547 32.08 1.48 -0.22
C MET A 547 32.89 2.38 0.73
N GLN A 548 32.24 3.37 1.35
CA GLN A 548 32.91 4.27 2.29
C GLN A 548 33.31 3.58 3.59
N PHE A 549 32.52 2.62 4.07
CA PHE A 549 32.90 1.72 5.16
C PHE A 549 34.21 0.98 4.87
N GLN A 550 34.33 0.39 3.67
CA GLN A 550 35.56 -0.30 3.27
C GLN A 550 36.75 0.67 3.21
N ILE A 551 36.59 1.85 2.60
CA ILE A 551 37.65 2.86 2.50
C ILE A 551 38.15 3.29 3.90
N CYS A 552 37.25 3.56 4.84
CA CYS A 552 37.62 3.93 6.21
C CYS A 552 38.34 2.77 6.93
N LYS A 553 37.91 1.52 6.71
CA LYS A 553 38.54 0.32 7.25
C LYS A 553 39.97 0.13 6.71
N ASP A 554 40.16 0.32 5.40
CA ASP A 554 41.48 0.23 4.75
C ASP A 554 42.44 1.33 5.22
N GLN A 555 41.90 2.49 5.64
CA GLN A 555 42.65 3.62 6.20
C GLN A 555 42.89 3.52 7.72
N GLY A 556 42.36 2.49 8.41
CA GLY A 556 42.45 2.34 9.87
C GLY A 556 41.58 3.33 10.66
N LEU A 557 40.62 4.01 10.02
CA LEU A 557 39.72 4.98 10.64
C LEU A 557 38.49 4.29 11.24
N GLU A 558 38.71 3.56 12.34
CA GLU A 558 37.71 2.65 12.93
C GLU A 558 36.37 3.32 13.30
N ASN A 559 36.40 4.51 13.94
CA ASN A 559 35.16 5.21 14.29
C ASN A 559 34.40 5.72 13.05
N ASP A 560 35.12 6.17 12.01
CA ASP A 560 34.49 6.60 10.76
C ASP A 560 33.88 5.41 10.02
N ALA A 561 34.56 4.26 9.98
CA ALA A 561 34.03 3.01 9.44
C ALA A 561 32.73 2.63 10.17
N GLN A 562 32.72 2.60 11.50
CA GLN A 562 31.53 2.31 12.29
C GLN A 562 30.39 3.31 12.00
N CYS A 563 30.68 4.60 11.86
CA CYS A 563 29.68 5.59 11.41
C CYS A 563 29.10 5.22 10.02
N MET A 564 29.93 4.88 9.04
CA MET A 564 29.45 4.50 7.69
C MET A 564 28.62 3.21 7.69
N TYR A 565 28.99 2.24 8.53
CA TYR A 565 28.21 1.02 8.74
C TYR A 565 26.83 1.30 9.35
N GLY A 566 26.75 2.16 10.37
CA GLY A 566 25.49 2.56 10.99
C GLY A 566 24.56 3.32 10.05
N LEU A 567 25.11 4.09 9.11
CA LEU A 567 24.34 4.72 8.04
C LEU A 567 23.81 3.69 7.04
N ALA A 568 24.62 2.68 6.67
CA ALA A 568 24.17 1.58 5.82
C ALA A 568 22.97 0.85 6.44
N LEU A 569 23.01 0.55 7.75
CA LEU A 569 21.87 -0.01 8.49
C LEU A 569 20.63 0.92 8.45
N CYS A 570 20.80 2.23 8.65
CA CYS A 570 19.71 3.19 8.55
C CYS A 570 19.08 3.23 7.15
N PHE A 571 19.88 3.15 6.09
CA PHE A 571 19.36 3.10 4.72
C PHE A 571 18.70 1.76 4.37
N LEU A 572 19.21 0.64 4.90
CA LEU A 572 18.61 -0.69 4.76
C LEU A 572 17.24 -0.76 5.46
N ASP A 573 17.08 -0.11 6.61
CA ASP A 573 15.78 0.06 7.30
C ASP A 573 14.79 0.86 6.43
N SER A 574 15.21 2.05 5.98
CA SER A 574 14.45 2.88 5.05
C SER A 574 14.05 2.10 3.78
N LEU A 575 14.94 1.28 3.23
CA LEU A 575 14.63 0.45 2.07
C LEU A 575 13.57 -0.59 2.41
N TYR A 576 13.76 -1.36 3.49
CA TYR A 576 12.83 -2.40 3.95
C TYR A 576 11.40 -1.87 4.09
N CYS A 577 11.20 -0.80 4.86
CA CYS A 577 9.86 -0.24 5.12
C CYS A 577 9.15 0.18 3.83
N VAL A 578 9.91 0.72 2.87
CA VAL A 578 9.38 1.23 1.61
C VAL A 578 9.09 0.12 0.59
N VAL A 579 9.86 -0.97 0.59
CA VAL A 579 9.63 -2.10 -0.34
C VAL A 579 8.58 -3.09 0.16
N GLU A 580 8.39 -3.23 1.48
CA GLU A 580 7.59 -4.29 2.11
C GLU A 580 6.20 -4.49 1.50
N ASN A 581 5.38 -3.43 1.47
CA ASN A 581 4.01 -3.51 0.98
C ASN A 581 3.92 -3.82 -0.52
N HIS A 582 4.93 -3.44 -1.29
CA HIS A 582 4.98 -3.72 -2.73
C HIS A 582 5.43 -5.15 -2.99
N ALA A 583 6.51 -5.60 -2.35
CA ALA A 583 7.09 -6.92 -2.53
C ALA A 583 6.20 -8.04 -1.97
N LYS A 584 5.40 -7.76 -0.94
CA LYS A 584 4.33 -8.68 -0.49
C LYS A 584 3.23 -8.82 -1.54
N ALA A 585 2.90 -7.75 -2.26
CA ALA A 585 1.88 -7.77 -3.30
C ALA A 585 2.36 -8.43 -4.62
N THR A 586 3.67 -8.52 -4.86
CA THR A 586 4.28 -9.23 -6.01
C THR A 586 4.76 -10.64 -5.68
N GLY A 587 4.63 -11.11 -4.44
CA GLY A 587 5.15 -12.41 -3.98
C GLY A 587 6.67 -12.47 -3.75
N GLU A 588 7.41 -11.46 -4.21
CA GLU A 588 8.88 -11.36 -4.14
C GLU A 588 9.45 -11.24 -2.71
N TRP A 589 8.60 -10.95 -1.72
CA TRP A 589 9.01 -10.52 -0.38
C TRP A 589 10.02 -11.42 0.32
N ILE A 590 9.89 -12.74 0.20
CA ILE A 590 10.74 -13.70 0.93
C ILE A 590 12.20 -13.55 0.48
N CYS A 591 12.44 -13.52 -0.84
CA CYS A 591 13.78 -13.38 -1.41
C CYS A 591 14.31 -11.96 -1.20
N LEU A 592 13.49 -10.93 -1.46
CA LEU A 592 13.90 -9.53 -1.27
C LEU A 592 14.31 -9.25 0.18
N ARG A 593 13.53 -9.73 1.15
CA ARG A 593 13.85 -9.60 2.57
C ARG A 593 15.17 -10.28 2.91
N GLN A 594 15.46 -11.44 2.33
CA GLN A 594 16.72 -12.16 2.56
C GLN A 594 17.91 -11.36 2.02
N ASP A 595 17.81 -10.79 0.81
CA ASP A 595 18.87 -9.95 0.23
C ASP A 595 19.17 -8.70 1.09
N ILE A 596 18.15 -8.01 1.61
CA ILE A 596 18.35 -6.85 2.51
C ILE A 596 18.95 -7.29 3.85
N VAL A 597 18.58 -8.46 4.38
CA VAL A 597 19.19 -9.06 5.58
C VAL A 597 20.67 -9.39 5.35
N ASP A 598 21.02 -9.97 4.20
CA ASP A 598 22.40 -10.36 3.91
C ASP A 598 23.33 -9.15 3.74
N LEU A 599 22.83 -8.04 3.20
CA LEU A 599 23.54 -6.75 3.20
C LEU A 599 23.85 -6.22 4.61
N ALA A 600 22.96 -6.48 5.57
CA ALA A 600 23.11 -6.04 6.96
C ALA A 600 24.09 -6.90 7.81
N LYS A 601 24.63 -8.00 7.27
CA LYS A 601 25.60 -8.84 7.99
C LYS A 601 26.96 -8.14 8.11
N PRO A 602 27.58 -8.02 9.31
CA PRO A 602 28.87 -7.34 9.45
C PRO A 602 30.02 -8.14 8.84
N GLY A 603 30.01 -9.47 8.98
CA GLY A 603 31.07 -10.36 8.49
C GLY A 603 31.02 -10.69 6.99
N LEU A 604 30.03 -10.19 6.23
CA LEU A 604 29.94 -10.45 4.79
C LEU A 604 30.87 -9.51 4.01
N GLU A 605 31.65 -10.05 3.07
CA GLU A 605 32.63 -9.29 2.29
C GLU A 605 31.98 -8.19 1.43
N THR A 606 32.68 -7.06 1.31
CA THR A 606 32.22 -5.88 0.54
C THR A 606 31.88 -6.21 -0.92
N GLN A 607 32.67 -7.07 -1.58
CA GLN A 607 32.38 -7.51 -2.96
C GLN A 607 31.08 -8.31 -3.06
N GLN A 608 30.80 -9.17 -2.07
CA GLN A 608 29.56 -9.95 -2.01
C GLN A 608 28.35 -9.04 -1.72
N LYS A 609 28.50 -8.06 -0.82
CA LYS A 609 27.49 -7.03 -0.58
C LYS A 609 27.15 -6.22 -1.84
N LEU A 610 28.15 -5.77 -2.59
CA LEU A 610 27.92 -5.04 -3.84
C LEU A 610 27.25 -5.93 -4.91
N SER A 611 27.55 -7.23 -4.96
CA SER A 611 26.85 -8.19 -5.82
C SER A 611 25.36 -8.29 -5.46
N ILE A 612 25.02 -8.38 -4.17
CA ILE A 612 23.63 -8.42 -3.69
C ILE A 612 22.90 -7.10 -3.97
N ALA A 613 23.53 -5.94 -3.71
CA ALA A 613 22.95 -4.63 -4.04
C ALA A 613 22.66 -4.49 -5.55
N SER A 614 23.57 -4.98 -6.38
CA SER A 614 23.39 -5.00 -7.83
C SER A 614 22.36 -6.02 -8.32
N ARG A 615 22.10 -7.09 -7.55
CA ARG A 615 20.99 -8.04 -7.76
C ARG A 615 19.65 -7.40 -7.42
N LEU A 616 19.56 -6.68 -6.29
CA LEU A 616 18.34 -6.01 -5.83
C LEU A 616 17.70 -5.15 -6.93
N VAL A 617 18.50 -4.33 -7.63
CA VAL A 617 18.01 -3.38 -8.65
C VAL A 617 17.72 -4.06 -10.01
N ARG A 618 18.14 -5.32 -10.20
CA ARG A 618 18.00 -6.07 -11.46
C ARG A 618 16.94 -7.18 -11.43
N VAL A 619 16.58 -7.69 -10.26
CA VAL A 619 15.65 -8.82 -10.12
C VAL A 619 14.24 -8.39 -9.73
N TYR A 620 14.11 -7.49 -8.74
CA TYR A 620 12.80 -7.22 -8.14
C TYR A 620 12.01 -6.14 -8.89
N ASP A 621 10.78 -6.45 -9.32
CA ASP A 621 9.86 -5.54 -10.04
C ASP A 621 9.65 -4.22 -9.25
N CYS A 622 9.75 -4.32 -7.93
CA CYS A 622 9.65 -3.20 -6.99
C CYS A 622 10.83 -2.20 -7.05
N LEU A 623 11.99 -2.62 -7.56
CA LEU A 623 13.23 -1.81 -7.73
C LEU A 623 13.62 -1.61 -9.19
N LEU A 624 13.06 -2.38 -10.13
CA LEU A 624 13.31 -2.23 -11.56
C LEU A 624 13.00 -0.80 -12.06
N PRO A 625 13.73 -0.31 -13.09
CA PRO A 625 13.40 0.95 -13.74
C PRO A 625 11.93 0.98 -14.19
N SER A 626 11.26 2.12 -13.99
CA SER A 626 10.05 2.40 -14.78
C SER A 626 10.49 2.48 -16.23
N ALA A 627 9.84 1.71 -17.11
CA ALA A 627 9.87 2.01 -18.53
C ALA A 627 9.57 3.51 -18.71
N ASP A 628 10.41 4.20 -19.47
CA ASP A 628 10.13 5.55 -19.93
C ASP A 628 9.00 5.43 -20.98
N PRO A 629 7.88 6.16 -20.84
CA PRO A 629 6.80 6.14 -21.81
C PRO A 629 7.29 6.41 -23.23
N LYS A 630 8.32 7.25 -23.41
CA LYS A 630 8.90 7.52 -24.73
C LYS A 630 9.63 6.32 -25.33
N VAL A 631 10.26 5.49 -24.48
CA VAL A 631 10.92 4.25 -24.90
C VAL A 631 9.86 3.18 -25.17
N ALA A 632 8.85 3.06 -24.32
CA ALA A 632 7.73 2.14 -24.52
C ALA A 632 6.96 2.47 -25.81
N GLU A 633 6.66 3.75 -26.06
CA GLU A 633 6.05 4.26 -27.28
C GLU A 633 6.94 3.97 -28.51
N SER A 634 8.24 4.26 -28.44
CA SER A 634 9.20 3.93 -29.53
C SER A 634 9.23 2.43 -29.86
N ILE A 635 9.24 1.54 -28.86
CA ILE A 635 9.20 0.08 -29.06
C ILE A 635 7.89 -0.32 -29.76
N CYS A 636 6.75 0.18 -29.27
CA CYS A 636 5.45 -0.12 -29.85
C CYS A 636 5.31 0.42 -31.29
N GLU A 637 5.82 1.62 -31.58
CA GLU A 637 5.82 2.19 -32.94
C GLU A 637 6.74 1.41 -33.88
N ALA A 638 7.90 0.96 -33.41
CA ALA A 638 8.78 0.11 -34.21
C ALA A 638 8.14 -1.26 -34.50
N ALA A 639 7.51 -1.88 -33.52
CA ALA A 639 6.77 -3.14 -33.69
C ALA A 639 5.54 -3.03 -34.62
N LYS A 640 4.89 -1.85 -34.69
CA LYS A 640 3.75 -1.57 -35.59
C LYS A 640 4.17 -1.29 -37.04
N LYS A 641 5.29 -0.59 -37.24
CA LYS A 641 5.75 -0.12 -38.56
C LYS A 641 6.73 -1.06 -39.22
N TRP A 642 7.75 -1.48 -38.47
CA TRP A 642 8.89 -2.23 -38.98
C TRP A 642 8.84 -3.72 -38.63
N GLY A 643 8.24 -4.08 -37.49
CA GLY A 643 8.29 -5.45 -36.96
C GLY A 643 9.66 -5.87 -36.40
N PHE A 644 10.69 -5.03 -36.59
CA PHE A 644 12.06 -5.20 -36.13
C PHE A 644 12.54 -3.93 -35.42
N PHE A 645 13.39 -4.09 -34.41
CA PHE A 645 14.13 -3.00 -33.77
C PHE A 645 15.41 -3.51 -33.11
N GLN A 646 16.37 -2.61 -32.87
CA GLN A 646 17.56 -2.91 -32.05
C GLN A 646 17.38 -2.31 -30.65
N ILE A 647 17.80 -3.05 -29.62
CA ILE A 647 17.91 -2.54 -28.25
C ILE A 647 19.37 -2.48 -27.82
N ILE A 648 19.71 -1.40 -27.10
CA ILE A 648 21.01 -1.14 -26.46
C ILE A 648 20.76 -0.80 -24.99
N ASN A 649 21.78 -0.90 -24.14
CA ASN A 649 21.66 -0.67 -22.69
C ASN A 649 20.59 -1.55 -22.01
N HIS A 650 20.36 -2.76 -22.54
CA HIS A 650 19.34 -3.71 -22.08
C HIS A 650 19.68 -4.43 -20.76
N GLY A 651 20.84 -4.17 -20.16
CA GLY A 651 21.23 -4.64 -18.82
C GLY A 651 21.84 -6.04 -18.73
N VAL A 652 21.93 -6.76 -19.85
CA VAL A 652 22.75 -7.99 -19.95
C VAL A 652 24.22 -7.57 -20.07
N PRO A 653 25.15 -8.14 -19.28
CA PRO A 653 26.57 -7.80 -19.38
C PRO A 653 27.14 -8.16 -20.76
N ILE A 654 27.98 -7.29 -21.33
CA ILE A 654 28.62 -7.51 -22.64
C ILE A 654 29.44 -8.82 -22.62
N GLU A 655 30.12 -9.10 -21.51
CA GLU A 655 30.87 -10.35 -21.30
C GLU A 655 30.02 -11.61 -21.53
N VAL A 656 28.75 -11.62 -21.13
CA VAL A 656 27.84 -12.76 -21.33
C VAL A 656 27.51 -12.92 -22.82
N LEU A 657 27.36 -11.81 -23.56
CA LEU A 657 27.15 -11.83 -25.02
C LEU A 657 28.40 -12.35 -25.76
N GLU A 658 29.59 -11.90 -25.37
CA GLU A 658 30.84 -12.38 -25.96
C GLU A 658 31.11 -13.85 -25.63
N ASN A 659 30.81 -14.30 -24.41
CA ASN A 659 31.01 -15.68 -23.99
C ASN A 659 30.10 -16.66 -24.77
N VAL A 660 28.82 -16.32 -25.01
CA VAL A 660 27.93 -17.20 -25.80
C VAL A 660 28.27 -17.19 -27.31
N LYS A 661 28.77 -16.07 -27.84
CA LYS A 661 29.35 -16.05 -29.21
C LYS A 661 30.59 -16.91 -29.32
N ARG A 662 31.53 -16.81 -28.37
CA ARG A 662 32.75 -17.64 -28.34
C ARG A 662 32.41 -19.12 -28.25
N ALA A 663 31.52 -19.49 -27.32
CA ALA A 663 31.02 -20.86 -27.18
C ALA A 663 30.36 -21.42 -28.46
N SER A 664 29.78 -20.54 -29.30
CA SER A 664 29.29 -20.93 -30.63
C SER A 664 30.44 -21.33 -31.55
N HIS A 665 31.48 -20.50 -31.66
CA HIS A 665 32.69 -20.84 -32.42
C HIS A 665 33.35 -22.12 -31.88
N ASP A 666 33.64 -22.16 -30.58
CA ASP A 666 34.32 -23.26 -29.91
C ASP A 666 33.61 -24.60 -30.17
N PHE A 667 32.27 -24.64 -30.14
CA PHE A 667 31.49 -25.84 -30.47
C PHE A 667 31.63 -26.27 -31.93
N PHE A 668 31.53 -25.35 -32.89
CA PHE A 668 31.61 -25.70 -34.32
C PHE A 668 33.04 -26.02 -34.80
N GLU A 669 34.05 -25.58 -34.06
CA GLU A 669 35.46 -25.91 -34.28
C GLU A 669 35.86 -27.27 -33.66
N LEU A 670 35.00 -27.91 -32.85
CA LEU A 670 35.23 -29.26 -32.35
C LEU A 670 35.37 -30.31 -33.48
N PRO A 671 36.11 -31.41 -33.23
CA PRO A 671 36.17 -32.57 -34.11
C PRO A 671 34.78 -33.08 -34.50
N ALA A 672 34.66 -33.61 -35.72
CA ALA A 672 33.38 -34.08 -36.25
C ALA A 672 32.79 -35.22 -35.39
N GLU A 673 33.64 -36.05 -34.80
CA GLU A 673 33.28 -37.14 -33.89
C GLU A 673 32.56 -36.62 -32.63
N GLU A 674 33.02 -35.51 -32.06
CA GLU A 674 32.41 -34.88 -30.89
C GLU A 674 31.07 -34.25 -31.24
N ARG A 675 30.99 -33.52 -32.36
CA ARG A 675 29.75 -32.90 -32.83
C ARG A 675 28.66 -33.91 -33.22
N ARG A 676 29.04 -35.04 -33.85
CA ARG A 676 28.10 -36.10 -34.26
C ARG A 676 27.30 -36.71 -33.10
N LYS A 677 27.78 -36.61 -31.85
CA LYS A 677 27.07 -37.06 -30.63
C LYS A 677 25.74 -36.34 -30.42
N TYR A 678 25.57 -35.16 -31.01
CA TYR A 678 24.38 -34.33 -30.88
C TYR A 678 23.43 -34.42 -32.08
N LEU A 679 23.75 -35.20 -33.12
CA LEU A 679 22.80 -35.51 -34.20
C LEU A 679 21.61 -36.31 -33.65
N LYS A 680 20.43 -36.15 -34.25
CA LYS A 680 19.17 -36.72 -33.75
C LYS A 680 19.23 -38.25 -33.57
N GLU A 681 19.99 -38.95 -34.41
CA GLU A 681 20.16 -40.40 -34.40
C GLU A 681 21.07 -40.89 -33.26
N ASN A 682 21.93 -40.02 -32.73
CA ASN A 682 22.98 -40.35 -31.76
C ASN A 682 22.78 -39.69 -30.38
N CYS A 683 21.92 -38.67 -30.28
CA CYS A 683 21.81 -37.86 -29.09
C CYS A 683 21.01 -38.56 -27.98
N SER A 684 21.55 -38.54 -26.77
CA SER A 684 20.93 -39.14 -25.57
C SER A 684 19.88 -38.24 -24.89
N THR A 685 19.54 -37.08 -25.48
CA THR A 685 18.57 -36.14 -24.93
C THR A 685 17.82 -35.40 -26.04
N GLU A 686 16.56 -35.10 -25.80
CA GLU A 686 15.74 -34.25 -26.69
C GLU A 686 16.00 -32.75 -26.44
N THR A 687 16.73 -32.40 -25.36
CA THR A 687 16.94 -31.01 -24.93
C THR A 687 18.02 -30.26 -25.70
N VAL A 688 18.90 -30.95 -26.43
CA VAL A 688 19.89 -30.35 -27.32
C VAL A 688 20.05 -31.20 -28.58
N MET A 689 20.08 -30.57 -29.76
CA MET A 689 20.25 -31.27 -31.04
C MET A 689 21.08 -30.45 -32.03
N LEU A 690 22.04 -31.10 -32.67
CA LEU A 690 22.76 -30.59 -33.85
C LEU A 690 21.92 -30.86 -35.10
N LYS A 691 21.75 -29.83 -35.93
CA LYS A 691 20.99 -29.83 -37.17
C LYS A 691 21.72 -29.04 -38.26
N THR A 692 21.33 -29.27 -39.51
CA THR A 692 21.85 -28.60 -40.71
C THR A 692 20.70 -28.28 -41.67
N SER A 693 20.80 -27.19 -42.43
CA SER A 693 19.68 -26.61 -43.21
C SER A 693 18.44 -26.29 -42.35
N PHE A 694 17.25 -26.04 -42.91
CA PHE A 694 16.01 -25.93 -42.12
C PHE A 694 15.27 -27.27 -42.00
N ASN A 695 14.96 -27.89 -43.14
CA ASN A 695 14.36 -29.21 -43.26
C ASN A 695 14.85 -29.88 -44.57
N PRO A 696 16.01 -30.58 -44.55
CA PRO A 696 16.62 -31.16 -45.75
C PRO A 696 15.74 -32.10 -46.58
N LEU A 697 14.64 -32.63 -46.01
CA LEU A 697 13.71 -33.53 -46.69
C LEU A 697 12.56 -32.80 -47.41
N ALA A 698 12.27 -31.56 -47.02
CA ALA A 698 11.19 -30.75 -47.59
C ALA A 698 11.70 -29.54 -48.42
N GLU A 699 12.96 -29.15 -48.24
CA GLU A 699 13.57 -28.03 -48.95
C GLU A 699 13.95 -28.39 -50.40
N LYS A 700 13.70 -27.45 -51.33
CA LYS A 700 14.17 -27.56 -52.73
C LYS A 700 15.63 -27.14 -52.92
N VAL A 701 16.11 -26.27 -52.03
CA VAL A 701 17.47 -25.73 -51.99
C VAL A 701 17.86 -25.72 -50.52
N LEU A 702 18.99 -26.34 -50.17
CA LEU A 702 19.47 -26.40 -48.80
C LEU A 702 20.04 -25.04 -48.36
N GLU A 703 19.79 -24.68 -47.11
CA GLU A 703 20.34 -23.50 -46.47
C GLU A 703 21.78 -23.73 -46.00
N TRP A 704 22.65 -22.75 -46.25
CA TRP A 704 24.07 -22.82 -45.91
C TRP A 704 24.31 -22.45 -44.43
N LYS A 705 23.79 -23.29 -43.54
CA LYS A 705 23.89 -23.16 -42.08
C LYS A 705 23.92 -24.52 -41.36
N ASP A 706 24.70 -24.57 -40.29
CA ASP A 706 24.61 -25.60 -39.25
C ASP A 706 24.15 -24.94 -37.93
N TYR A 707 23.49 -25.68 -37.05
CA TYR A 707 23.07 -25.11 -35.77
C TYR A 707 22.86 -26.13 -34.66
N LEU A 708 23.19 -25.71 -33.43
CA LEU A 708 22.94 -26.45 -32.21
C LEU A 708 21.75 -25.82 -31.48
N VAL A 709 20.59 -26.46 -31.56
CA VAL A 709 19.36 -26.02 -30.87
C VAL A 709 19.34 -26.56 -29.43
N HIS A 710 18.97 -25.70 -28.48
CA HIS A 710 18.79 -26.00 -27.06
C HIS A 710 17.35 -25.64 -26.64
N PHE A 711 16.66 -26.56 -25.98
CA PHE A 711 15.30 -26.38 -25.48
C PHE A 711 15.33 -26.10 -23.97
N VAL A 712 14.94 -24.90 -23.57
CA VAL A 712 14.99 -24.47 -22.16
C VAL A 712 13.61 -24.61 -21.52
N GLY A 713 13.42 -25.70 -20.77
CA GLY A 713 12.23 -25.96 -19.97
C GLY A 713 12.50 -25.80 -18.46
N PRO A 714 11.47 -25.51 -17.64
CA PRO A 714 11.63 -25.30 -16.19
C PRO A 714 11.97 -26.57 -15.39
N GLU A 715 11.85 -27.77 -15.97
CA GLU A 715 12.04 -29.06 -15.29
C GLU A 715 13.30 -29.83 -15.73
N ASN A 716 14.15 -29.23 -16.57
CA ASN A 716 15.18 -29.94 -17.35
C ASN A 716 16.60 -29.93 -16.76
N ASP A 717 16.78 -29.75 -15.45
CA ASP A 717 18.11 -29.65 -14.81
C ASP A 717 19.02 -30.87 -15.07
N GLU A 718 18.48 -32.08 -15.17
CA GLU A 718 19.24 -33.28 -15.57
C GLU A 718 19.58 -33.28 -17.07
N GLY A 719 18.69 -32.75 -17.92
CA GLY A 719 18.92 -32.62 -19.36
C GLY A 719 20.05 -31.64 -19.70
N PHE A 720 20.16 -30.55 -18.94
CA PHE A 720 21.23 -29.56 -19.11
C PHE A 720 22.62 -30.13 -18.85
N LYS A 721 22.76 -31.17 -18.01
CA LYS A 721 24.05 -31.84 -17.78
C LYS A 721 24.59 -32.55 -19.02
N LEU A 722 23.71 -32.94 -19.94
CA LEU A 722 24.04 -33.64 -21.19
C LEU A 722 24.42 -32.69 -22.35
N TRP A 723 24.29 -31.38 -22.15
CA TRP A 723 24.70 -30.38 -23.14
C TRP A 723 26.23 -30.36 -23.33
N PRO A 724 26.75 -29.92 -24.50
CA PRO A 724 28.18 -29.81 -24.71
C PRO A 724 28.82 -28.92 -23.65
N SER A 725 29.90 -29.38 -23.02
CA SER A 725 30.58 -28.64 -21.95
C SER A 725 31.04 -27.24 -22.39
N VAL A 726 31.39 -27.08 -23.67
CA VAL A 726 31.80 -25.81 -24.29
C VAL A 726 30.66 -24.79 -24.39
N SER A 727 29.41 -25.23 -24.52
CA SER A 727 28.25 -24.34 -24.70
C SER A 727 27.32 -24.24 -23.48
N ARG A 728 27.30 -25.26 -22.61
CA ARG A 728 26.34 -25.39 -21.51
C ARG A 728 26.27 -24.14 -20.63
N ASP A 729 27.37 -23.82 -19.95
CA ASP A 729 27.38 -22.76 -18.93
C ASP A 729 27.20 -21.36 -19.55
N PRO A 730 27.84 -21.01 -20.70
CA PRO A 730 27.57 -19.76 -21.42
C PRO A 730 26.12 -19.59 -21.91
N VAL A 731 25.48 -20.65 -22.41
CA VAL A 731 24.08 -20.60 -22.87
C VAL A 731 23.12 -20.45 -21.69
N LEU A 732 23.32 -21.18 -20.60
CA LEU A 732 22.48 -21.07 -19.40
C LEU A 732 22.56 -19.66 -18.80
N GLU A 733 23.76 -19.10 -18.62
CA GLU A 733 23.94 -17.74 -18.10
C GLU A 733 23.31 -16.70 -19.05
N TYR A 734 23.48 -16.84 -20.38
CA TYR A 734 22.82 -15.95 -21.34
C TYR A 734 21.28 -15.99 -21.21
N ILE A 735 20.69 -17.18 -21.07
CA ILE A 735 19.23 -17.33 -20.92
C ILE A 735 18.72 -16.76 -19.59
N ILE A 736 19.44 -16.99 -18.49
CA ILE A 736 19.14 -16.42 -17.17
C ILE A 736 19.14 -14.88 -17.24
N ARG A 737 20.11 -14.27 -17.94
CA ARG A 737 20.21 -12.81 -18.06
C ARG A 737 19.21 -12.20 -19.04
N ILE A 738 18.83 -12.89 -20.12
CA ILE A 738 17.92 -12.34 -21.14
C ILE A 738 16.44 -12.52 -20.80
N LYS A 739 16.05 -13.54 -20.03
CA LYS A 739 14.64 -13.79 -19.65
C LYS A 739 13.93 -12.59 -18.99
N PRO A 740 14.56 -11.80 -18.08
CA PRO A 740 13.96 -10.55 -17.56
C PRO A 740 13.77 -9.47 -18.63
N VAL A 741 14.66 -9.39 -19.63
CA VAL A 741 14.54 -8.44 -20.75
C VAL A 741 13.35 -8.83 -21.64
N ILE A 742 13.24 -10.11 -21.99
CA ILE A 742 12.09 -10.67 -22.74
C ILE A 742 10.77 -10.37 -22.03
N ARG A 743 10.68 -10.67 -20.72
CA ARG A 743 9.50 -10.32 -19.89
C ARG A 743 9.18 -8.83 -19.95
N THR A 744 10.19 -7.96 -19.92
CA THR A 744 10.01 -6.51 -20.01
C THR A 744 9.49 -6.06 -21.38
N LEU A 745 10.03 -6.63 -22.47
CA LEU A 745 9.58 -6.37 -23.83
C LEU A 745 8.12 -6.81 -24.03
N LEU A 746 7.75 -8.02 -23.60
CA LEU A 746 6.37 -8.51 -23.65
C LEU A 746 5.42 -7.63 -22.81
N LYS A 747 5.80 -7.25 -21.57
CA LYS A 747 5.06 -6.29 -20.74
C LYS A 747 4.84 -4.96 -21.50
N VAL A 748 5.85 -4.42 -22.20
CA VAL A 748 5.72 -3.17 -22.98
C VAL A 748 4.78 -3.33 -24.18
N LEU A 749 4.97 -4.39 -24.96
CA LEU A 749 4.18 -4.66 -26.17
C LEU A 749 2.70 -4.91 -25.86
N LEU A 750 2.37 -5.66 -24.81
CA LEU A 750 0.97 -5.87 -24.38
C LEU A 750 0.30 -4.56 -23.96
N ASN A 751 0.98 -3.71 -23.19
CA ASN A 751 0.47 -2.39 -22.82
C ASN A 751 0.23 -1.51 -24.07
N GLY A 752 1.05 -1.64 -25.12
CA GLY A 752 0.93 -0.91 -26.38
C GLY A 752 -0.29 -1.28 -27.23
N ILE A 753 -0.96 -2.40 -26.93
CA ILE A 753 -2.23 -2.84 -27.54
C ILE A 753 -3.39 -2.82 -26.53
N ASN A 754 -3.33 -1.93 -25.53
CA ASN A 754 -4.35 -1.68 -24.50
C ASN A 754 -4.63 -2.84 -23.53
N VAL A 755 -3.81 -3.90 -23.49
CA VAL A 755 -3.88 -4.93 -22.44
C VAL A 755 -3.32 -4.33 -21.13
N LYS A 756 -4.21 -3.70 -20.35
CA LYS A 756 -3.87 -2.92 -19.13
C LYS A 756 -3.58 -3.76 -17.89
N GLN A 757 -3.86 -5.05 -17.92
CA GLN A 757 -3.56 -5.96 -16.82
C GLN A 757 -2.06 -6.29 -16.79
N GLN A 758 -1.54 -6.63 -15.61
CA GLN A 758 -0.16 -7.13 -15.52
C GLN A 758 -0.04 -8.46 -16.30
N LEU A 759 1.18 -8.76 -16.75
CA LEU A 759 1.52 -10.08 -17.26
C LEU A 759 1.41 -11.07 -16.09
N ASP A 760 0.26 -11.72 -15.98
CA ASP A 760 0.00 -12.81 -15.05
C ASP A 760 0.66 -14.12 -15.55
N GLU A 761 0.73 -15.13 -14.68
CA GLU A 761 1.40 -16.40 -14.99
C GLU A 761 0.75 -17.11 -16.19
N ALA A 762 -0.56 -16.97 -16.37
CA ALA A 762 -1.30 -17.56 -17.49
C ALA A 762 -0.94 -16.91 -18.84
N ARG A 763 -0.92 -15.57 -18.91
CA ARG A 763 -0.48 -14.83 -20.12
C ARG A 763 1.02 -14.98 -20.36
N GLU A 764 1.82 -15.11 -19.32
CA GLU A 764 3.25 -15.39 -19.49
C GLU A 764 3.46 -16.76 -20.13
N SER A 765 2.80 -17.81 -19.63
CA SER A 765 2.82 -19.15 -20.25
C SER A 765 2.29 -19.13 -21.68
N ALA A 766 1.24 -18.35 -21.95
CA ALA A 766 0.67 -18.20 -23.29
C ALA A 766 1.59 -17.50 -24.31
N LEU A 767 2.66 -16.82 -23.88
CA LEU A 767 3.58 -16.05 -24.75
C LEU A 767 5.03 -16.55 -24.71
N MET A 768 5.48 -17.04 -23.55
CA MET A 768 6.85 -17.45 -23.21
C MET A 768 6.85 -18.80 -22.45
N GLY A 769 5.88 -19.68 -22.76
CA GLY A 769 5.82 -21.03 -22.20
C GLY A 769 6.99 -21.92 -22.61
N SER A 770 7.60 -21.66 -23.77
CA SER A 770 8.82 -22.33 -24.24
C SER A 770 9.87 -21.32 -24.72
N LEU A 771 11.10 -21.47 -24.23
CA LEU A 771 12.26 -20.73 -24.71
C LEU A 771 13.19 -21.68 -25.47
N VAL A 772 13.43 -21.38 -26.74
CA VAL A 772 14.34 -22.17 -27.60
C VAL A 772 15.48 -21.26 -28.03
N THR A 773 16.72 -21.68 -27.81
CA THR A 773 17.91 -20.92 -28.23
C THR A 773 18.77 -21.76 -29.16
N SER A 774 19.34 -21.14 -30.19
CA SER A 774 20.15 -21.85 -31.19
C SER A 774 21.49 -21.17 -31.37
N LEU A 775 22.57 -21.96 -31.38
CA LEU A 775 23.87 -21.48 -31.85
C LEU A 775 23.90 -21.69 -33.36
N LEU A 776 23.55 -20.67 -34.14
CA LEU A 776 23.57 -20.73 -35.61
C LEU A 776 24.98 -20.42 -36.11
N TYR A 777 25.52 -21.28 -36.96
CA TYR A 777 26.83 -21.14 -37.58
C TYR A 777 26.72 -21.19 -39.11
N TYR A 778 27.33 -20.21 -39.76
CA TYR A 778 27.30 -20.03 -41.19
C TYR A 778 28.75 -20.13 -41.69
N PRO A 779 29.16 -21.29 -42.24
CA PRO A 779 30.51 -21.47 -42.77
C PRO A 779 30.77 -20.47 -43.91
N LYS A 780 32.02 -20.02 -44.05
CA LYS A 780 32.47 -19.23 -45.19
C LYS A 780 32.05 -19.90 -46.51
N CYS A 781 31.23 -19.22 -47.32
CA CYS A 781 30.71 -19.76 -48.56
C CYS A 781 31.62 -19.41 -49.75
N PRO A 782 32.01 -20.36 -50.62
CA PRO A 782 32.84 -20.05 -51.78
C PRO A 782 32.12 -19.18 -52.83
N ASN A 783 30.79 -19.29 -52.95
CA ASN A 783 29.97 -18.54 -53.91
C ASN A 783 28.74 -17.93 -53.21
N PRO A 784 28.90 -16.84 -52.43
CA PRO A 784 27.81 -16.27 -51.62
C PRO A 784 26.57 -15.87 -52.42
N ASP A 785 26.72 -15.41 -53.66
CA ASP A 785 25.62 -14.97 -54.52
C ASP A 785 24.67 -16.12 -54.94
N LEU A 786 25.11 -17.37 -54.78
CA LEU A 786 24.34 -18.58 -55.11
C LEU A 786 23.76 -19.28 -53.87
N ALA A 787 24.09 -18.83 -52.65
CA ALA A 787 23.75 -19.52 -51.41
C ALA A 787 22.99 -18.59 -50.43
N ALA A 788 21.86 -19.07 -49.92
CA ALA A 788 21.17 -18.44 -48.80
C ALA A 788 21.68 -19.05 -47.49
N GLY A 789 21.98 -18.22 -46.49
CA GLY A 789 22.23 -18.70 -45.12
C GLY A 789 20.92 -19.06 -44.43
N VAL A 790 19.89 -18.24 -44.61
CA VAL A 790 18.48 -18.56 -44.32
C VAL A 790 17.63 -17.91 -45.40
N GLY A 791 16.66 -18.65 -45.96
CA GLY A 791 15.70 -18.16 -46.94
C GLY A 791 14.75 -17.09 -46.38
N PRO A 792 13.97 -16.42 -47.25
CA PRO A 792 12.89 -15.53 -46.82
C PRO A 792 11.85 -16.28 -45.97
N HIS A 793 11.65 -15.84 -44.73
CA HIS A 793 10.65 -16.42 -43.82
C HIS A 793 10.20 -15.38 -42.77
N SER A 794 9.06 -15.64 -42.13
CA SER A 794 8.65 -14.99 -40.88
C SER A 794 8.74 -15.97 -39.70
N ASP A 795 9.09 -15.46 -38.52
CA ASP A 795 9.18 -16.29 -37.31
C ASP A 795 7.79 -16.67 -36.78
N ILE A 796 7.60 -17.94 -36.41
CA ILE A 796 6.38 -18.42 -35.75
C ILE A 796 6.38 -18.23 -34.21
N SER A 797 7.26 -17.37 -33.69
CA SER A 797 7.37 -17.05 -32.27
C SER A 797 6.36 -15.98 -31.84
N SER A 798 6.31 -15.68 -30.54
CA SER A 798 5.73 -14.43 -30.02
C SER A 798 6.66 -13.26 -30.36
N ILE A 799 7.92 -13.38 -29.94
CA ILE A 799 9.04 -12.51 -30.33
C ILE A 799 10.32 -13.35 -30.47
N THR A 800 11.30 -12.82 -31.18
CA THR A 800 12.65 -13.38 -31.22
C THR A 800 13.66 -12.32 -30.78
N VAL A 801 14.64 -12.71 -29.98
CA VAL A 801 15.75 -11.85 -29.55
C VAL A 801 17.06 -12.43 -30.06
N LEU A 802 17.68 -11.74 -31.00
CA LEU A 802 18.84 -12.18 -31.77
C LEU A 802 20.10 -11.42 -31.37
N LEU A 803 21.12 -12.17 -30.95
CA LEU A 803 22.50 -11.69 -30.85
C LEU A 803 23.24 -11.98 -32.16
N GLN A 804 23.92 -10.97 -32.71
CA GLN A 804 24.76 -11.08 -33.91
C GLN A 804 26.26 -10.91 -33.58
N ASP A 805 27.11 -11.42 -34.46
CA ASP A 805 28.54 -11.13 -34.52
C ASP A 805 28.86 -9.84 -35.30
N ASP A 806 30.15 -9.59 -35.57
CA ASP A 806 30.63 -8.45 -36.36
C ASP A 806 30.42 -8.61 -37.89
N VAL A 807 30.03 -9.80 -38.37
CA VAL A 807 29.91 -10.10 -39.80
C VAL A 807 28.58 -9.60 -40.37
N GLY A 808 27.51 -9.61 -39.57
CA GLY A 808 26.21 -9.08 -40.00
C GLY A 808 25.52 -9.98 -41.03
N GLY A 809 24.76 -9.42 -41.98
CA GLY A 809 24.17 -10.20 -43.10
C GLY A 809 22.71 -10.62 -42.89
N LEU A 810 22.07 -10.17 -41.80
CA LEU A 810 20.61 -10.18 -41.66
C LEU A 810 20.00 -9.10 -42.56
N TYR A 811 18.96 -9.45 -43.31
CA TYR A 811 18.17 -8.51 -44.11
C TYR A 811 16.68 -8.66 -43.81
N VAL A 812 15.97 -7.53 -43.69
CA VAL A 812 14.53 -7.46 -43.39
C VAL A 812 13.79 -6.85 -44.57
N ARG A 813 12.63 -7.39 -44.92
CA ARG A 813 11.76 -6.90 -46.01
C ARG A 813 10.85 -5.78 -45.49
N VAL A 814 10.99 -4.58 -46.05
CA VAL A 814 10.19 -3.41 -45.64
C VAL A 814 8.88 -3.39 -46.43
N SER A 815 7.78 -3.75 -45.76
CA SER A 815 6.44 -3.93 -46.35
C SER A 815 5.95 -2.77 -47.24
N GLU A 816 6.33 -1.53 -46.94
CA GLU A 816 5.89 -0.34 -47.70
C GLU A 816 6.61 -0.16 -49.05
N THR A 817 7.84 -0.68 -49.19
CA THR A 817 8.71 -0.42 -50.36
C THR A 817 9.12 -1.67 -51.11
N ASP A 818 8.80 -2.84 -50.57
CA ASP A 818 9.24 -4.17 -50.99
C ASP A 818 10.76 -4.38 -51.05
N ARG A 819 11.52 -3.54 -50.32
CA ARG A 819 12.99 -3.56 -50.31
C ARG A 819 13.54 -4.37 -49.16
N TRP A 820 14.65 -5.05 -49.42
CA TRP A 820 15.46 -5.71 -48.41
C TRP A 820 16.46 -4.72 -47.81
N VAL A 821 16.35 -4.45 -46.51
CA VAL A 821 17.23 -3.55 -45.76
C VAL A 821 18.18 -4.39 -44.91
N HIS A 822 19.48 -4.09 -44.99
CA HIS A 822 20.51 -4.71 -44.17
C HIS A 822 20.40 -4.23 -42.71
N VAL A 823 20.38 -5.17 -41.77
CA VAL A 823 20.49 -4.88 -40.34
C VAL A 823 21.97 -4.95 -39.97
N ALA A 824 22.62 -3.79 -39.94
CA ALA A 824 24.02 -3.68 -39.55
C ALA A 824 24.20 -4.11 -38.08
N PRO A 825 25.20 -4.95 -37.77
CA PRO A 825 25.47 -5.36 -36.39
C PRO A 825 26.02 -4.17 -35.60
N THR A 826 25.42 -3.90 -34.45
CA THR A 826 25.88 -2.87 -33.50
C THR A 826 26.48 -3.56 -32.27
N GLU A 827 27.65 -3.11 -31.82
CA GLU A 827 28.32 -3.66 -30.63
C GLU A 827 27.42 -3.52 -29.38
N GLY A 828 27.34 -4.59 -28.57
CA GLY A 828 26.50 -4.61 -27.37
C GLY A 828 24.99 -4.41 -27.62
N SER A 829 24.50 -4.70 -28.82
CA SER A 829 23.09 -4.63 -29.18
C SER A 829 22.44 -6.00 -29.31
N LEU A 830 21.11 -6.03 -29.21
CA LEU A 830 20.28 -7.18 -29.56
C LEU A 830 19.23 -6.73 -30.57
N VAL A 831 19.03 -7.51 -31.62
CA VAL A 831 17.92 -7.34 -32.56
C VAL A 831 16.70 -8.03 -31.98
N VAL A 832 15.55 -7.36 -32.01
CA VAL A 832 14.26 -7.93 -31.60
C VAL A 832 13.31 -7.87 -32.79
N ASN A 833 12.63 -8.98 -33.05
CA ASN A 833 11.55 -9.02 -34.03
C ASN A 833 10.28 -9.63 -33.48
N ILE A 834 9.15 -9.18 -34.02
CA ILE A 834 7.82 -9.70 -33.77
C ILE A 834 7.64 -10.97 -34.61
N GLY A 835 7.08 -12.02 -34.00
CA GLY A 835 6.69 -13.23 -34.72
C GLY A 835 5.17 -13.31 -34.95
N ASP A 836 4.76 -14.31 -35.73
CA ASP A 836 3.38 -14.51 -36.18
C ASP A 836 2.39 -14.62 -35.03
N VAL A 837 2.76 -15.25 -33.90
CA VAL A 837 1.87 -15.40 -32.74
C VAL A 837 1.44 -14.04 -32.21
N LEU A 838 2.38 -13.10 -32.07
CA LEU A 838 2.08 -11.77 -31.56
C LEU A 838 1.39 -10.88 -32.62
N GLN A 839 1.62 -11.11 -33.92
CA GLN A 839 0.80 -10.50 -34.98
C GLN A 839 -0.66 -10.99 -34.92
N ILE A 840 -0.88 -12.29 -34.75
CA ILE A 840 -2.20 -12.93 -34.64
C ILE A 840 -2.92 -12.40 -33.39
N MET A 841 -2.27 -12.46 -32.22
CA MET A 841 -2.81 -11.98 -30.95
C MET A 841 -3.15 -10.48 -30.96
N SER A 842 -2.37 -9.68 -31.69
CA SER A 842 -2.60 -8.23 -31.82
C SER A 842 -3.51 -7.82 -32.99
N ASN A 843 -4.16 -8.77 -33.69
CA ASN A 843 -5.05 -8.51 -34.83
C ASN A 843 -4.43 -7.64 -35.96
N ASP A 844 -3.14 -7.88 -36.28
CA ASP A 844 -2.24 -7.06 -37.12
C ASP A 844 -1.78 -5.71 -36.55
N ARG A 845 -2.01 -5.38 -35.28
CA ARG A 845 -1.47 -4.12 -34.73
C ARG A 845 0.07 -4.16 -34.72
N TYR A 846 0.68 -5.30 -34.40
CA TYR A 846 2.11 -5.55 -34.63
C TYR A 846 2.35 -6.37 -35.91
N LYS A 847 3.54 -6.24 -36.50
CA LYS A 847 3.90 -6.87 -37.77
C LYS A 847 5.00 -7.90 -37.58
N SER A 848 4.67 -9.17 -37.78
CA SER A 848 5.66 -10.16 -38.19
C SER A 848 6.08 -9.81 -39.63
N VAL A 849 7.37 -9.82 -39.96
CA VAL A 849 7.85 -9.45 -41.31
C VAL A 849 8.90 -10.43 -41.81
N GLU A 850 8.99 -10.55 -43.13
CA GLU A 850 9.94 -11.46 -43.75
C GLU A 850 11.37 -10.98 -43.55
N HIS A 851 12.24 -11.91 -43.17
CA HIS A 851 13.66 -11.69 -43.05
C HIS A 851 14.45 -12.85 -43.66
N ARG A 852 15.72 -12.62 -43.98
CA ARG A 852 16.63 -13.61 -44.58
C ARG A 852 18.07 -13.35 -44.14
N VAL A 853 18.93 -14.35 -44.30
CA VAL A 853 20.36 -14.22 -43.97
C VAL A 853 21.21 -14.55 -45.20
N PHE A 854 22.09 -13.61 -45.59
CA PHE A 854 23.15 -13.87 -46.56
C PHE A 854 24.38 -14.44 -45.88
N VAL A 855 25.11 -15.30 -46.59
CA VAL A 855 26.40 -15.84 -46.14
C VAL A 855 27.57 -14.95 -46.55
N SER A 856 28.67 -15.04 -45.81
CA SER A 856 29.90 -14.31 -46.13
C SER A 856 30.86 -15.17 -46.95
N GLY A 857 31.50 -14.56 -47.94
CA GLY A 857 32.59 -15.16 -48.71
C GLY A 857 33.97 -15.00 -48.07
N SER A 858 34.08 -14.29 -46.95
CA SER A 858 35.37 -13.95 -46.31
C SER A 858 35.55 -14.57 -44.92
N LYS A 859 34.51 -14.56 -44.09
CA LYS A 859 34.52 -15.03 -42.69
C LYS A 859 33.43 -16.08 -42.44
N ASN A 860 33.63 -16.93 -41.43
CA ASN A 860 32.53 -17.66 -40.81
C ASN A 860 31.70 -16.67 -39.97
N ARG A 861 30.38 -16.88 -39.89
CA ARG A 861 29.46 -16.05 -39.10
C ARG A 861 28.76 -16.87 -38.02
N VAL A 862 28.52 -16.30 -36.85
CA VAL A 862 27.64 -16.86 -35.81
C VAL A 862 26.50 -15.92 -35.44
N SER A 863 25.38 -16.49 -34.98
CA SER A 863 24.34 -15.73 -34.30
C SER A 863 23.53 -16.58 -33.34
N VAL A 864 23.04 -15.97 -32.26
CA VAL A 864 22.34 -16.66 -31.17
C VAL A 864 20.93 -16.07 -30.97
N PRO A 865 19.91 -16.54 -31.74
CA PRO A 865 18.52 -16.23 -31.46
C PRO A 865 17.99 -16.98 -30.25
N VAL A 866 17.18 -16.27 -29.45
CA VAL A 866 16.26 -16.82 -28.47
C VAL A 866 14.85 -16.63 -29.01
N PHE A 867 14.21 -17.72 -29.41
CA PHE A 867 12.81 -17.77 -29.84
C PHE A 867 11.91 -17.89 -28.61
N VAL A 868 10.96 -16.97 -28.50
CA VAL A 868 10.03 -16.88 -27.37
C VAL A 868 8.66 -17.39 -27.83
N ASN A 869 8.32 -18.61 -27.43
CA ASN A 869 7.17 -19.33 -27.95
C ASN A 869 6.11 -19.60 -26.86
N PRO A 870 4.82 -19.70 -27.23
CA PRO A 870 3.80 -20.31 -26.36
C PRO A 870 4.13 -21.77 -25.99
N SER A 871 3.49 -22.28 -24.95
CA SER A 871 3.39 -23.74 -24.74
C SER A 871 2.62 -24.41 -25.89
N SER A 872 2.89 -25.70 -26.14
CA SER A 872 2.38 -26.44 -27.30
C SER A 872 0.85 -26.58 -27.35
N ASP A 873 0.19 -26.56 -26.20
CA ASP A 873 -1.25 -26.67 -25.99
C ASP A 873 -2.00 -25.32 -26.09
N VAL A 874 -1.28 -24.19 -26.11
CA VAL A 874 -1.88 -22.85 -26.08
C VAL A 874 -2.65 -22.58 -27.37
N VAL A 875 -3.90 -22.12 -27.23
CA VAL A 875 -4.74 -21.70 -28.36
C VAL A 875 -4.45 -20.24 -28.70
N ILE A 876 -3.68 -20.02 -29.76
CA ILE A 876 -3.39 -18.69 -30.32
C ILE A 876 -4.59 -18.12 -31.09
N GLY A 877 -4.75 -16.80 -31.07
CA GLY A 877 -5.84 -16.08 -31.73
C GLY A 877 -5.90 -14.62 -31.26
N PRO A 878 -6.68 -13.74 -31.91
CA PRO A 878 -6.80 -12.33 -31.51
C PRO A 878 -7.26 -12.17 -30.06
N LEU A 879 -6.57 -11.31 -29.30
CA LEU A 879 -6.88 -11.03 -27.89
C LEU A 879 -8.22 -10.27 -27.76
N PRO A 880 -9.13 -10.65 -26.85
CA PRO A 880 -10.41 -9.98 -26.65
C PRO A 880 -10.28 -8.46 -26.41
N GLU A 881 -9.27 -8.05 -25.65
CA GLU A 881 -8.99 -6.65 -25.29
C GLU A 881 -8.64 -5.79 -26.51
N VAL A 882 -8.16 -6.41 -27.59
CA VAL A 882 -7.82 -5.75 -28.86
C VAL A 882 -9.07 -5.56 -29.74
N MET A 883 -10.15 -6.29 -29.45
CA MET A 883 -11.42 -6.28 -30.20
C MET A 883 -12.56 -5.53 -29.49
N GLU A 884 -12.30 -4.93 -28.31
CA GLU A 884 -13.32 -4.19 -27.52
C GLU A 884 -13.99 -3.04 -28.31
N ASP A 885 -13.28 -2.43 -29.26
CA ASP A 885 -13.78 -1.34 -30.12
C ASP A 885 -14.75 -1.82 -31.22
N GLY A 886 -15.15 -3.10 -31.24
CA GLY A 886 -16.03 -3.69 -32.24
C GLY A 886 -15.32 -4.16 -33.52
N GLU A 887 -14.00 -4.27 -33.49
CA GLU A 887 -13.22 -4.86 -34.60
C GLU A 887 -13.57 -6.33 -34.81
N LYS A 888 -13.61 -6.78 -36.07
CA LYS A 888 -13.74 -8.20 -36.40
C LYS A 888 -12.37 -8.90 -36.27
N PRO A 889 -12.34 -10.16 -35.79
CA PRO A 889 -11.11 -10.96 -35.84
C PRO A 889 -10.72 -11.20 -37.29
N LYS A 890 -9.42 -11.08 -37.58
CA LYS A 890 -8.82 -11.45 -38.88
C LYS A 890 -8.22 -12.85 -38.91
N TYR A 891 -8.06 -13.42 -37.72
CA TYR A 891 -7.43 -14.72 -37.51
C TYR A 891 -8.36 -15.60 -36.68
N LYS A 892 -8.46 -16.87 -37.06
CA LYS A 892 -9.19 -17.89 -36.30
C LYS A 892 -8.33 -18.38 -35.14
N ARG A 893 -8.97 -19.08 -34.19
CA ARG A 893 -8.27 -19.69 -33.06
C ARG A 893 -7.64 -21.02 -33.48
N VAL A 894 -6.36 -21.22 -33.17
CA VAL A 894 -5.55 -22.37 -33.61
C VAL A 894 -4.70 -22.85 -32.43
N VAL A 895 -4.47 -24.16 -32.27
CA VAL A 895 -3.55 -24.68 -31.25
C VAL A 895 -2.10 -24.45 -31.71
N TYR A 896 -1.22 -23.96 -30.84
CA TYR A 896 0.14 -23.58 -31.24
C TYR A 896 0.92 -24.77 -31.83
N SER A 897 0.77 -25.98 -31.28
CA SER A 897 1.36 -27.20 -31.85
C SER A 897 0.91 -27.51 -33.28
N ASP A 898 -0.36 -27.27 -33.63
CA ASP A 898 -0.84 -27.46 -35.01
C ASP A 898 -0.17 -26.44 -35.97
N TYR A 899 -0.08 -25.18 -35.54
CA TYR A 899 0.59 -24.12 -36.30
C TYR A 899 2.10 -24.40 -36.49
N PHE A 900 2.76 -24.85 -35.42
CA PHE A 900 4.16 -25.26 -35.41
C PHE A 900 4.39 -26.45 -36.35
N ASN A 901 3.59 -27.51 -36.23
CA ASN A 901 3.68 -28.70 -37.10
C ASN A 901 3.43 -28.34 -38.57
N TYR A 902 2.47 -27.45 -38.86
CA TYR A 902 2.23 -26.97 -40.21
C TYR A 902 3.43 -26.21 -40.77
N PHE A 903 4.06 -25.31 -40.00
CA PHE A 903 5.27 -24.59 -40.40
C PHE A 903 6.44 -25.52 -40.74
N PHE A 904 6.74 -26.50 -39.88
CA PHE A 904 7.85 -27.43 -40.09
C PHE A 904 7.58 -28.54 -41.12
N SER A 905 6.32 -28.72 -41.56
CA SER A 905 5.96 -29.70 -42.59
C SER A 905 6.45 -29.38 -44.01
N LYS A 906 6.93 -28.15 -44.22
CA LYS A 906 7.37 -27.58 -45.51
C LYS A 906 8.71 -26.87 -45.36
N GLY A 907 9.34 -26.51 -46.46
CA GLY A 907 10.47 -25.55 -46.46
C GLY A 907 9.97 -24.10 -46.30
N HIS A 908 10.89 -23.15 -46.07
CA HIS A 908 10.56 -21.73 -45.98
C HIS A 908 9.87 -21.22 -47.26
N ASP A 909 8.67 -20.65 -47.11
CA ASP A 909 7.84 -20.10 -48.19
C ASP A 909 7.42 -18.65 -47.90
N GLY A 910 8.31 -17.88 -47.27
CA GLY A 910 8.06 -16.50 -46.90
C GLY A 910 7.05 -16.37 -45.76
N LYS A 911 6.06 -15.51 -45.95
CA LYS A 911 4.99 -15.24 -44.96
C LYS A 911 3.75 -16.14 -45.07
N LEU A 912 3.70 -17.08 -46.03
CA LEU A 912 2.49 -17.86 -46.33
C LEU A 912 1.97 -18.73 -45.18
N THR A 913 2.80 -19.04 -44.17
CA THR A 913 2.37 -19.80 -42.98
C THR A 913 1.25 -19.11 -42.21
N ILE A 914 1.24 -17.77 -42.12
CA ILE A 914 0.22 -17.04 -41.36
C ILE A 914 -1.20 -17.17 -41.95
N ASP A 915 -1.31 -17.55 -43.23
CA ASP A 915 -2.60 -17.83 -43.88
C ASP A 915 -3.28 -19.08 -43.29
N TYR A 916 -2.53 -20.01 -42.68
CA TYR A 916 -3.12 -21.13 -41.94
C TYR A 916 -4.01 -20.64 -40.79
N ALA A 917 -3.69 -19.51 -40.16
CA ALA A 917 -4.47 -18.92 -39.09
C ALA A 917 -5.46 -17.84 -39.56
N ARG A 918 -5.40 -17.39 -40.82
CA ARG A 918 -6.29 -16.36 -41.37
C ARG A 918 -7.74 -16.87 -41.55
N ILE A 919 -8.69 -15.93 -41.52
CA ILE A 919 -10.13 -16.15 -41.79
C ILE A 919 -10.43 -15.85 -43.26
#